data_AF-A0A662FQ52-F1
#
_entry.id   AF-A0A662FQ52-F1
#
_cell.length_a   1.000
_cell.length_b   1.000
_cell.length_c   1.000
_cell.angle_alpha   90.00
_cell.angle_beta   90.00
_cell.angle_gamma   90.00
#
_symmetry.space_group_name_H-M   'P 1'
#
loop_
_entity.id
_entity.type
_entity.pdbx_description
1 polymer ?
#
loop_
_entity_poly.entity_id
_entity_poly.type
_entity_poly.pdbx_seq_one_letter_code
_entity_poly.pdbx_strand_id
1 'polypeptide(L)'
;MRRSHTKLKYSLIIFLIITILFLPTVSASPGSSTPASDVEVIKKFIGNNTAAVLSHVRTLSSYGSRVVGTQGFYEARDYIASIMSNLADEIYYQNFTVAVPRYDIDFSYSVDGNNYRAKIYAILPNGFSLGQIGDIEGELVYVGSGELDSYRNMNVNDKIVLIDFESEINWLRYGSILGPPKAYIFIEPYVRGATFNDSLGTEFTRKDVYGQYVSIPINTPRFYARISDIKHILSLLENGKTIKGKIRVRAEWRLVKACNIIGYIKGTVFPDEVLIVAAHYDSYSIVPEISPGADEALGISFMLELMKFFSINRPKRSILFVALSGHWEGLAGARIFTKNIILGRTYNVKLFIYLAFSASGSELAILHAGRFYFNPTAGIEYHRAGVLDKLNLYIGQLKIKLYGGERSVESFIYPGYAWLNIIYGDPLSIFDSEAFTLAGGYGLAFYVPGPRLYWGTPYDEYSKFKENFENNVVSRKSNFLEASASLIYMLANDLELNIKEPSFRLFDTNYGGFSTIRGRVLIYNLSTGWYTPVPNAIVRLRVIASMPNSFGLGIYGGYPKIKAEYVEGYYTTSGSIINITDSKGEFTIYGISPSALLGTEYLPSIRYSYIIEACILNERGEIEYYSDLGVHSRDVVFEINREEEMVNHVIFRCGSIIAYSIIEPETLSIPKIFRLEVRDALSHMTPQFYGSTFYSFSEGYSAFIVFSRPDTPIEIFIVSRSPLTGEPKPLVFLNNVSRGLRAEYGRSTYLKFSFIQIAEDLYNICSERYSMFYSQGIRNLEVEDNLNSIRLYLDKAREKVALNEYTQSMILALEAWKLAREVYVKLYYEGLNIRFSIIFVFILLIPFIYFFERLLFMYPDIKRQTLAMVSISIVIVVFLYLMHP
;
A
#
# COMPACT_ATOMS: atom_id res chain seq x y z
N MET A 1 21.19 44.68 62.27
CA MET A 1 21.57 43.39 61.64
C MET A 1 22.41 42.56 62.61
N ARG A 2 21.83 41.55 63.31
CA ARG A 2 22.48 40.39 63.98
C ARG A 2 21.55 39.57 64.90
N ARG A 3 20.21 39.71 64.82
CA ARG A 3 19.26 38.95 65.65
C ARG A 3 18.19 38.13 64.90
N SER A 4 18.15 38.11 63.56
CA SER A 4 17.17 37.27 62.81
C SER A 4 17.73 35.97 62.22
N HIS A 5 19.05 35.71 62.25
CA HIS A 5 19.63 34.51 61.66
C HIS A 5 19.66 33.26 62.58
N THR A 6 19.42 33.42 63.88
CA THR A 6 19.43 32.29 64.82
C THR A 6 18.10 31.54 64.86
N LYS A 7 16.95 32.23 64.76
CA LYS A 7 15.62 31.58 64.77
C LYS A 7 15.34 30.73 63.52
N LEU A 8 15.93 31.09 62.37
CA LEU A 8 15.76 30.35 61.11
C LEU A 8 16.54 29.02 61.11
N LYS A 9 17.73 28.97 61.74
CA LYS A 9 18.53 27.74 61.84
C LYS A 9 17.91 26.70 62.77
N TYR A 10 17.35 27.10 63.91
CA TYR A 10 16.67 26.17 64.81
C TYR A 10 15.35 25.65 64.23
N SER A 11 14.62 26.47 63.47
CA SER A 11 13.39 26.04 62.80
C SER A 11 13.68 25.03 61.67
N LEU A 12 14.78 25.21 60.92
CA LEU A 12 15.20 24.25 59.90
C LEU A 12 15.66 22.92 60.48
N ILE A 13 16.38 22.93 61.61
CA ILE A 13 16.85 21.70 62.28
C ILE A 13 15.67 20.94 62.89
N ILE A 14 14.70 21.63 63.49
CA ILE A 14 13.48 20.99 64.02
C ILE A 14 12.63 20.43 62.87
N PHE A 15 12.52 21.12 61.74
CA PHE A 15 11.83 20.62 60.56
C PHE A 15 12.52 19.39 59.94
N LEU A 16 13.86 19.36 59.93
CA LEU A 16 14.65 18.21 59.46
C LEU A 16 14.53 16.99 60.40
N ILE A 17 14.47 17.21 61.72
CA ILE A 17 14.30 16.15 62.72
C ILE A 17 12.87 15.58 62.67
N ILE A 18 11.86 16.42 62.45
CA ILE A 18 10.47 15.96 62.28
C ILE A 18 10.30 15.19 60.96
N THR A 19 11.00 15.55 59.88
CA THR A 19 10.98 14.76 58.63
C THR A 19 11.72 13.43 58.72
N ILE A 20 12.74 13.32 59.58
CA ILE A 20 13.43 12.04 59.84
C ILE A 20 12.61 11.13 60.77
N LEU A 21 11.81 11.69 61.69
CA LEU A 21 10.93 10.92 62.60
C LEU A 21 9.62 10.44 61.95
N PHE A 22 9.25 10.98 60.78
CA PHE A 22 8.10 10.56 59.96
C PHE A 22 8.51 9.86 58.65
N LEU A 23 9.74 9.33 58.57
CA LEU A 23 10.02 8.28 57.59
C LEU A 23 9.11 7.09 57.92
N PRO A 24 8.24 6.65 57.00
CA PRO A 24 7.58 5.38 57.19
C PRO A 24 8.68 4.33 57.34
N THR A 25 8.66 3.56 58.43
CA THR A 25 9.36 2.28 58.41
C THR A 25 8.77 1.52 57.24
N VAL A 26 9.52 1.48 56.14
CA VAL A 26 9.31 0.53 55.05
C VAL A 26 9.58 -0.82 55.69
N SER A 27 8.54 -1.39 56.31
CA SER A 27 8.42 -2.83 56.41
C SER A 27 8.55 -3.30 54.98
N ALA A 28 9.71 -3.88 54.66
CA ALA A 28 9.86 -4.68 53.45
C ALA A 28 8.68 -5.66 53.48
N SER A 29 7.70 -5.44 52.60
CA SER A 29 6.81 -6.53 52.24
C SER A 29 7.73 -7.65 51.79
N PRO A 30 7.48 -8.92 52.18
CA PRO A 30 8.21 -10.01 51.60
C PRO A 30 8.04 -9.86 50.10
N GLY A 31 9.15 -9.57 49.40
CA GLY A 31 9.13 -9.46 47.96
C GLY A 31 8.45 -10.72 47.44
N SER A 32 7.45 -10.53 46.59
CA SER A 32 6.83 -11.60 45.83
C SER A 32 7.89 -12.16 44.87
N SER A 33 8.81 -12.94 45.44
CA SER A 33 9.70 -13.80 44.70
C SER A 33 8.83 -14.92 44.13
N THR A 34 8.33 -14.74 42.91
CA THR A 34 8.32 -15.89 41.99
C THR A 34 9.73 -16.45 42.03
N PRO A 35 9.95 -17.64 42.62
CA PRO A 35 11.29 -18.07 42.92
C PRO A 35 12.00 -18.25 41.59
N ALA A 36 13.19 -17.67 41.46
CA ALA A 36 14.01 -17.72 40.24
C ALA A 36 14.25 -19.16 39.72
N SER A 37 13.95 -20.18 40.54
CA SER A 37 13.91 -21.59 40.15
C SER A 37 12.90 -21.91 39.05
N ASP A 38 11.72 -21.31 39.07
CA ASP A 38 10.59 -21.79 38.24
C ASP A 38 10.66 -21.22 36.82
N VAL A 39 11.14 -19.99 36.68
CA VAL A 39 11.46 -19.40 35.36
C VAL A 39 12.60 -20.16 34.68
N GLU A 40 13.56 -20.65 35.46
CA GLU A 40 14.65 -21.47 34.93
C GLU A 40 14.14 -22.82 34.39
N VAL A 41 13.03 -23.35 34.91
CA VAL A 41 12.39 -24.58 34.38
C VAL A 41 11.87 -24.36 32.96
N ILE A 42 11.08 -23.31 32.73
CA ILE A 42 10.57 -23.04 31.38
C ILE A 42 11.69 -22.68 30.41
N LYS A 43 12.68 -21.90 30.88
CA LYS A 43 13.86 -21.57 30.08
C LYS A 43 14.60 -22.82 29.61
N LYS A 44 14.89 -23.75 30.53
CA LYS A 44 15.53 -25.03 30.20
C LYS A 44 14.65 -25.90 29.31
N PHE A 45 13.34 -25.94 29.54
CA PHE A 45 12.41 -26.69 28.69
C PHE A 45 12.48 -26.20 27.23
N ILE A 46 12.39 -24.89 27.01
CA ILE A 46 12.46 -24.30 25.67
C ILE A 46 13.84 -24.49 25.05
N GLY A 47 14.92 -24.26 25.80
CA GLY A 47 16.29 -24.49 25.32
C GLY A 47 16.51 -25.94 24.85
N ASN A 48 16.01 -26.91 25.62
CA ASN A 48 16.10 -28.34 25.29
C ASN A 48 15.18 -28.75 24.13
N ASN A 49 14.08 -28.02 23.89
CA ASN A 49 13.10 -28.32 22.84
C ASN A 49 13.24 -27.46 21.59
N THR A 50 14.36 -26.75 21.40
CA THR A 50 14.66 -26.03 20.15
C THR A 50 14.62 -26.96 18.92
N ALA A 51 14.99 -28.24 19.08
CA ALA A 51 14.87 -29.25 18.02
C ALA A 51 13.40 -29.59 17.68
N ALA A 52 12.49 -29.54 18.65
CA ALA A 52 11.05 -29.73 18.41
C ALA A 52 10.46 -28.53 17.66
N VAL A 53 10.85 -27.30 18.02
CA VAL A 53 10.50 -26.08 17.26
C VAL A 53 10.96 -26.21 15.81
N LEU A 54 12.21 -26.61 15.57
CA LEU A 54 12.72 -26.87 14.22
C LEU A 54 11.94 -27.96 13.48
N SER A 55 11.51 -29.02 14.18
CA SER A 55 10.70 -30.10 13.60
C SER A 55 9.32 -29.60 13.15
N HIS A 56 8.66 -28.74 13.94
CA HIS A 56 7.41 -28.08 13.55
C HIS A 56 7.61 -27.18 12.33
N VAL A 57 8.65 -26.33 12.31
CA VAL A 57 8.95 -25.47 11.16
C VAL A 57 9.20 -26.30 9.90
N ARG A 58 9.99 -27.38 10.01
CA ARG A 58 10.25 -28.29 8.89
C ARG A 58 8.97 -28.92 8.35
N THR A 59 8.08 -29.33 9.24
CA THR A 59 6.81 -29.96 8.86
C THR A 59 5.90 -28.96 8.16
N LEU A 60 5.67 -27.80 8.77
CA LEU A 60 4.81 -26.74 8.21
C LEU A 60 5.32 -26.24 6.85
N SER A 61 6.63 -26.03 6.70
CA SER A 61 7.24 -25.61 5.43
C SER A 61 7.33 -26.70 4.37
N SER A 62 7.06 -27.96 4.72
CA SER A 62 7.05 -29.08 3.76
C SER A 62 5.72 -29.22 3.00
N TYR A 63 4.64 -28.59 3.47
CA TYR A 63 3.30 -28.66 2.85
C TYR A 63 3.16 -27.82 1.55
N GLY A 64 4.28 -27.38 0.96
CA GLY A 64 4.27 -26.51 -0.22
C GLY A 64 3.87 -25.08 0.17
N SER A 65 2.78 -24.58 -0.39
CA SER A 65 2.25 -23.25 -0.05
C SER A 65 1.22 -23.32 1.06
N ARG A 66 1.34 -22.45 2.08
CA ARG A 66 0.33 -22.23 3.13
C ARG A 66 -0.44 -20.92 2.95
N VAL A 67 -0.41 -20.32 1.75
CA VAL A 67 -1.31 -19.20 1.41
C VAL A 67 -2.77 -19.64 1.59
N VAL A 68 -3.62 -18.76 2.10
CA VAL A 68 -4.99 -19.15 2.47
C VAL A 68 -5.76 -19.77 1.30
N GLY A 69 -6.34 -20.94 1.56
CA GLY A 69 -7.13 -21.71 0.59
C GLY A 69 -6.33 -22.74 -0.22
N THR A 70 -5.00 -22.76 -0.16
CA THR A 70 -4.21 -23.85 -0.76
C THR A 70 -4.38 -25.15 0.02
N GLN A 71 -3.94 -26.27 -0.57
CA GLN A 71 -3.94 -27.56 0.12
C GLN A 71 -3.02 -27.53 1.36
N GLY A 72 -1.81 -26.96 1.24
CA GLY A 72 -0.87 -26.85 2.34
C GLY A 72 -1.35 -26.00 3.51
N PHE A 73 -2.19 -24.99 3.26
CA PHE A 73 -2.87 -24.23 4.31
C PHE A 73 -3.80 -25.12 5.15
N TYR A 74 -4.60 -25.97 4.51
CA TYR A 74 -5.50 -26.89 5.22
C TYR A 74 -4.73 -28.00 5.96
N GLU A 75 -3.64 -28.51 5.38
CA GLU A 75 -2.76 -29.47 6.04
C GLU A 75 -2.09 -28.87 7.29
N ALA A 76 -1.62 -27.62 7.21
CA ALA A 76 -1.08 -26.90 8.35
C ALA A 76 -2.13 -26.68 9.46
N ARG A 77 -3.35 -26.27 9.08
CA ARG A 77 -4.48 -26.18 10.02
C ARG A 77 -4.70 -27.49 10.75
N ASP A 78 -4.78 -28.60 10.02
CA ASP A 78 -5.08 -29.92 10.60
C ASP A 78 -3.94 -30.42 11.49
N TYR A 79 -2.69 -30.18 11.08
CA TYR A 79 -1.51 -30.46 11.88
C TYR A 79 -1.54 -29.71 13.22
N ILE A 80 -1.74 -28.39 13.18
CA ILE A 80 -1.81 -27.53 14.38
C ILE A 80 -2.98 -27.94 15.26
N ALA A 81 -4.16 -28.14 14.68
CA ALA A 81 -5.36 -28.57 15.39
C ALA A 81 -5.15 -29.89 16.12
N SER A 82 -4.51 -30.87 15.48
CA SER A 82 -4.25 -32.18 16.08
C SER A 82 -3.30 -32.11 17.29
N ILE A 83 -2.33 -31.20 17.27
CA ILE A 83 -1.42 -30.98 18.38
C ILE A 83 -2.16 -30.26 19.51
N MET A 84 -2.83 -29.15 19.19
CA MET A 84 -3.56 -28.36 20.16
C MET A 84 -4.68 -29.14 20.85
N SER A 85 -5.39 -30.02 20.14
CA SER A 85 -6.47 -30.84 20.71
C SER A 85 -5.98 -31.83 21.77
N ASN A 86 -4.72 -32.27 21.67
CA ASN A 86 -4.12 -33.17 22.66
C ASN A 86 -3.58 -32.43 23.90
N LEU A 87 -3.41 -31.11 23.81
CA LEU A 87 -2.77 -30.28 24.84
C LEU A 87 -3.75 -29.35 25.57
N ALA A 88 -4.82 -28.92 24.91
CA ALA A 88 -5.81 -28.01 25.47
C ALA A 88 -6.81 -28.76 26.38
N ASP A 89 -7.39 -28.04 27.34
CA ASP A 89 -8.57 -28.53 28.06
C ASP A 89 -9.82 -28.45 27.17
N GLU A 90 -9.90 -27.38 26.38
CA GLU A 90 -10.98 -27.12 25.43
C GLU A 90 -10.43 -26.54 24.13
N ILE A 91 -11.00 -26.95 22.99
CA ILE A 91 -10.61 -26.46 21.67
C ILE A 91 -11.81 -25.85 20.95
N TYR A 92 -11.58 -24.71 20.31
CA TYR A 92 -12.59 -23.98 19.55
C TYR A 92 -12.08 -23.68 18.15
N TYR A 93 -12.97 -23.82 17.17
CA TYR A 93 -12.71 -23.51 15.77
C TYR A 93 -13.54 -22.30 15.37
N GLN A 94 -12.89 -21.20 15.01
CA GLN A 94 -13.55 -19.98 14.56
C GLN A 94 -13.43 -19.89 13.04
N ASN A 95 -14.46 -20.36 12.34
CA ASN A 95 -14.54 -20.33 10.88
C ASN A 95 -14.97 -18.96 10.35
N PHE A 96 -14.37 -18.51 9.26
CA PHE A 96 -14.74 -17.32 8.51
C PHE A 96 -14.39 -17.48 7.03
N THR A 97 -14.75 -16.50 6.20
CA THR A 97 -14.46 -16.51 4.76
C THR A 97 -13.59 -15.33 4.37
N VAL A 98 -12.66 -15.56 3.45
CA VAL A 98 -11.83 -14.52 2.83
C VAL A 98 -11.83 -14.66 1.32
N ALA A 99 -11.71 -13.54 0.61
CA ALA A 99 -11.58 -13.53 -0.85
C ALA A 99 -10.11 -13.74 -1.22
N VAL A 100 -9.81 -14.76 -2.02
CA VAL A 100 -8.46 -15.06 -2.52
C VAL A 100 -8.48 -15.28 -4.03
N PRO A 101 -7.40 -14.92 -4.76
CA PRO A 101 -7.29 -15.23 -6.17
C PRO A 101 -6.92 -16.71 -6.34
N ARG A 102 -7.54 -17.39 -7.31
CA ARG A 102 -7.24 -18.77 -7.67
C ARG A 102 -6.83 -18.85 -9.13
N TYR A 103 -5.83 -19.68 -9.40
CA TYR A 103 -5.28 -19.91 -10.73
C TYR A 103 -5.20 -21.41 -11.02
N ASP A 104 -5.45 -21.77 -12.27
CA ASP A 104 -5.15 -23.04 -12.91
C ASP A 104 -4.54 -22.72 -14.27
N ILE A 105 -3.26 -23.05 -14.44
CA ILE A 105 -2.43 -22.61 -15.57
C ILE A 105 -1.79 -23.82 -16.24
N ASP A 106 -1.97 -23.94 -17.56
CA ASP A 106 -1.27 -24.90 -18.40
C ASP A 106 -0.47 -24.16 -19.47
N PHE A 107 0.83 -24.43 -19.56
CA PHE A 107 1.70 -23.81 -20.55
C PHE A 107 2.34 -24.87 -21.47
N SER A 108 2.12 -24.66 -22.76
CA SER A 108 2.66 -25.48 -23.84
C SER A 108 3.32 -24.59 -24.88
N TYR A 109 4.28 -25.15 -25.60
CA TYR A 109 4.94 -24.45 -26.70
C TYR A 109 5.28 -25.41 -27.83
N SER A 110 5.33 -24.89 -29.04
CA SER A 110 5.64 -25.65 -30.25
C SER A 110 6.83 -25.04 -31.01
N VAL A 111 7.71 -25.89 -31.50
CA VAL A 111 8.86 -25.55 -32.34
C VAL A 111 9.05 -26.65 -33.38
N ASP A 112 9.28 -26.28 -34.64
CA ASP A 112 9.51 -27.23 -35.75
C ASP A 112 8.45 -28.37 -35.85
N GLY A 113 7.20 -28.08 -35.48
CA GLY A 113 6.09 -29.04 -35.48
C GLY A 113 5.98 -29.96 -34.25
N ASN A 114 6.94 -29.91 -33.33
CA ASN A 114 6.90 -30.66 -32.07
C ASN A 114 6.27 -29.82 -30.95
N ASN A 115 5.51 -30.48 -30.07
CA ASN A 115 4.85 -29.84 -28.92
C ASN A 115 5.49 -30.26 -27.61
N TYR A 116 5.71 -29.29 -26.73
CA TYR A 116 6.31 -29.45 -25.41
C TYR A 116 5.45 -28.75 -24.36
N ARG A 117 5.69 -29.10 -23.09
CA ARG A 117 5.09 -28.43 -21.93
C ARG A 117 6.19 -27.90 -21.03
N ALA A 118 5.91 -26.79 -20.35
CA ALA A 118 6.77 -26.22 -19.32
C ALA A 118 5.89 -25.72 -18.17
N LYS A 119 6.43 -25.73 -16.96
CA LYS A 119 5.70 -25.28 -15.78
C LYS A 119 5.93 -23.79 -15.55
N ILE A 120 4.84 -23.06 -15.33
CA ILE A 120 4.84 -21.66 -14.93
C ILE A 120 3.81 -21.47 -13.82
N TYR A 121 3.94 -20.40 -13.04
CA TYR A 121 3.11 -20.11 -11.87
C TYR A 121 2.56 -18.69 -11.97
N ALA A 122 1.38 -18.44 -11.41
CA ALA A 122 0.86 -17.08 -11.32
C ALA A 122 1.73 -16.22 -10.38
N ILE A 123 1.95 -14.95 -10.77
CA ILE A 123 2.39 -13.90 -9.85
C ILE A 123 1.15 -13.25 -9.24
N LEU A 124 1.27 -12.64 -8.05
CA LEU A 124 0.17 -11.91 -7.41
C LEU A 124 -0.56 -10.95 -8.38
N PRO A 125 -1.89 -10.81 -8.24
CA PRO A 125 -2.70 -9.92 -9.08
C PRO A 125 -2.21 -8.46 -9.08
N ASN A 126 -2.47 -7.75 -10.19
CA ASN A 126 -2.33 -6.30 -10.25
C ASN A 126 -3.59 -5.68 -9.65
N GLY A 127 -3.52 -5.10 -8.45
CA GLY A 127 -4.74 -4.69 -7.71
C GLY A 127 -5.73 -5.86 -7.57
N PHE A 128 -6.88 -5.78 -8.23
CA PHE A 128 -7.85 -6.89 -8.31
C PHE A 128 -7.89 -7.59 -9.69
N SER A 129 -7.06 -7.17 -10.66
CA SER A 129 -7.00 -7.79 -11.98
C SER A 129 -6.15 -9.07 -11.94
N LEU A 130 -6.76 -10.17 -12.38
CA LEU A 130 -6.13 -11.50 -12.45
C LEU A 130 -5.31 -11.71 -13.72
N GLY A 131 -5.28 -10.74 -14.63
CA GLY A 131 -4.78 -10.88 -16.00
C GLY A 131 -5.80 -11.53 -16.93
N GLN A 132 -5.49 -11.55 -18.23
CA GLN A 132 -6.27 -12.23 -19.25
C GLN A 132 -6.56 -13.70 -18.89
N ILE A 133 -7.84 -14.07 -18.92
CA ILE A 133 -8.36 -15.42 -18.72
C ILE A 133 -8.67 -16.06 -20.08
N GLY A 134 -8.45 -17.37 -20.19
CA GLY A 134 -8.65 -18.17 -21.39
C GLY A 134 -7.34 -18.58 -22.06
N ASP A 135 -7.40 -18.83 -23.37
CA ASP A 135 -6.23 -19.23 -24.15
C ASP A 135 -5.46 -17.98 -24.63
N ILE A 136 -4.18 -17.89 -24.26
CA ILE A 136 -3.24 -16.86 -24.65
C ILE A 136 -2.22 -17.50 -25.60
N GLU A 137 -2.22 -17.11 -26.87
CA GLU A 137 -1.33 -17.66 -27.89
C GLU A 137 -0.47 -16.55 -28.51
N GLY A 138 0.83 -16.78 -28.63
CA GLY A 138 1.78 -15.81 -29.20
C GLY A 138 3.16 -16.42 -29.45
N GLU A 139 3.96 -15.73 -30.26
CA GLU A 139 5.39 -16.05 -30.38
C GLU A 139 6.10 -15.71 -29.07
N LEU A 140 7.08 -16.51 -28.68
CA LEU A 140 7.92 -16.25 -27.50
C LEU A 140 9.12 -15.37 -27.88
N VAL A 141 9.39 -14.34 -27.08
CA VAL A 141 10.59 -13.48 -27.21
C VAL A 141 11.24 -13.31 -25.86
N TYR A 142 12.56 -13.45 -25.79
CA TYR A 142 13.34 -13.22 -24.59
C TYR A 142 14.02 -11.86 -24.64
N VAL A 143 13.84 -11.04 -23.60
CA VAL A 143 14.29 -9.63 -23.55
C VAL A 143 15.30 -9.35 -22.43
N GLY A 144 15.87 -10.37 -21.80
CA GLY A 144 16.86 -10.20 -20.72
C GLY A 144 16.35 -9.35 -19.57
N SER A 145 17.14 -8.35 -19.15
CA SER A 145 16.80 -7.41 -18.07
C SER A 145 15.62 -6.48 -18.37
N GLY A 146 15.11 -6.48 -19.60
CA GLY A 146 14.03 -5.61 -20.03
C GLY A 146 14.39 -4.13 -20.05
N GLU A 147 15.68 -3.77 -20.07
CA GLU A 147 16.12 -2.40 -20.39
C GLU A 147 15.73 -2.03 -21.82
N LEU A 148 15.62 -0.74 -22.14
CA LEU A 148 15.22 -0.27 -23.48
C LEU A 148 16.08 -0.86 -24.61
N ASP A 149 17.39 -0.91 -24.40
CA ASP A 149 18.34 -1.46 -25.38
C ASP A 149 18.16 -2.97 -25.58
N SER A 150 17.63 -3.69 -24.60
CA SER A 150 17.34 -5.13 -24.72
C SER A 150 16.21 -5.43 -25.69
N TYR A 151 15.35 -4.43 -25.98
CA TYR A 151 14.30 -4.53 -27.00
C TYR A 151 14.76 -4.10 -28.40
N ARG A 152 16.03 -3.69 -28.58
CA ARG A 152 16.52 -3.20 -29.86
C ARG A 152 16.32 -4.25 -30.96
N ASN A 153 15.76 -3.83 -32.09
CA ASN A 153 15.42 -4.71 -33.23
C ASN A 153 14.38 -5.80 -32.91
N MET A 154 13.69 -5.73 -31.76
CA MET A 154 12.65 -6.68 -31.38
C MET A 154 11.29 -6.01 -31.39
N ASN A 155 10.25 -6.74 -31.82
CA ASN A 155 8.86 -6.32 -31.63
C ASN A 155 8.23 -7.21 -30.56
N VAL A 156 7.74 -6.60 -29.47
CA VAL A 156 7.10 -7.31 -28.34
C VAL A 156 5.58 -7.27 -28.36
N ASN A 157 4.99 -6.47 -29.25
CA ASN A 157 3.55 -6.35 -29.36
C ASN A 157 2.92 -7.69 -29.78
N ASP A 158 1.85 -8.09 -29.11
CA ASP A 158 1.11 -9.36 -29.35
C ASP A 158 1.92 -10.66 -29.11
N LYS A 159 3.08 -10.56 -28.44
CA LYS A 159 3.96 -11.70 -28.12
C LYS A 159 3.86 -12.12 -26.65
N ILE A 160 4.37 -13.31 -26.33
CA ILE A 160 4.61 -13.76 -24.96
C ILE A 160 6.07 -13.44 -24.64
N VAL A 161 6.29 -12.55 -23.67
CA VAL A 161 7.63 -12.02 -23.37
C VAL A 161 8.22 -12.76 -22.18
N LEU A 162 9.37 -13.39 -22.38
CA LEU A 162 10.20 -13.87 -21.29
C LEU A 162 11.17 -12.78 -20.88
N ILE A 163 11.25 -12.53 -19.58
CA ILE A 163 12.03 -11.43 -19.00
C ILE A 163 12.68 -11.92 -17.71
N ASP A 164 13.89 -11.45 -17.40
CA ASP A 164 14.56 -11.84 -16.15
C ASP A 164 13.80 -11.28 -14.94
N PHE A 165 13.65 -12.05 -13.86
CA PHE A 165 12.96 -11.58 -12.66
C PHE A 165 13.62 -10.34 -12.04
N GLU A 166 14.94 -10.23 -12.18
CA GLU A 166 15.76 -9.08 -11.75
C GLU A 166 15.53 -7.81 -12.58
N SER A 167 14.64 -7.85 -13.59
CA SER A 167 14.21 -6.67 -14.34
C SER A 167 13.43 -5.64 -13.52
N GLU A 168 13.11 -5.94 -12.26
CA GLU A 168 12.30 -5.09 -11.38
C GLU A 168 11.01 -4.64 -12.09
N ILE A 169 10.78 -3.32 -12.22
CA ILE A 169 9.59 -2.72 -12.83
C ILE A 169 9.75 -2.51 -14.35
N ASN A 170 10.85 -2.95 -14.98
CA ASN A 170 11.16 -2.66 -16.38
C ASN A 170 10.14 -3.22 -17.38
N TRP A 171 9.45 -4.32 -17.03
CA TRP A 171 8.33 -4.86 -17.80
C TRP A 171 7.19 -3.83 -17.97
N LEU A 172 6.91 -3.05 -16.92
CA LEU A 172 5.90 -2.00 -16.93
C LEU A 172 6.48 -0.69 -17.48
N ARG A 173 7.70 -0.35 -17.04
CA ARG A 173 8.41 0.88 -17.39
C ARG A 173 8.67 0.99 -18.89
N TYR A 174 9.16 -0.07 -19.52
CA TYR A 174 9.56 -0.04 -20.92
C TYR A 174 8.73 -1.02 -21.75
N GLY A 175 8.67 -2.28 -21.33
CA GLY A 175 8.03 -3.34 -22.13
C GLY A 175 6.59 -3.01 -22.52
N SER A 176 5.79 -2.57 -21.55
CA SER A 176 4.36 -2.28 -21.74
C SER A 176 4.11 -1.01 -22.57
N ILE A 177 5.08 -0.09 -22.70
CA ILE A 177 4.93 1.10 -23.57
C ILE A 177 5.07 0.74 -25.05
N LEU A 178 6.08 -0.08 -25.37
CA LEU A 178 6.48 -0.35 -26.77
C LEU A 178 5.37 -1.07 -27.54
N GLY A 179 4.61 -1.87 -26.82
CA GLY A 179 3.38 -2.50 -27.25
C GLY A 179 2.97 -3.51 -26.19
N PRO A 180 1.69 -3.59 -25.81
CA PRO A 180 1.25 -4.50 -24.77
C PRO A 180 1.54 -5.94 -25.21
N PRO A 181 2.40 -6.68 -24.51
CA PRO A 181 2.53 -8.09 -24.77
C PRO A 181 1.28 -8.82 -24.27
N LYS A 182 1.07 -10.02 -24.79
CA LYS A 182 -0.03 -10.88 -24.36
C LYS A 182 0.17 -11.45 -22.96
N ALA A 183 1.42 -11.64 -22.56
CA ALA A 183 1.80 -12.09 -21.23
C ALA A 183 3.29 -11.84 -20.97
N TYR A 184 3.65 -11.70 -19.71
CA TYR A 184 5.03 -11.78 -19.24
C TYR A 184 5.27 -13.11 -18.51
N ILE A 185 6.41 -13.75 -18.79
CA ILE A 185 6.94 -14.87 -18.02
C ILE A 185 8.28 -14.41 -17.43
N PHE A 186 8.29 -14.15 -16.13
CA PHE A 186 9.48 -13.79 -15.37
C PHE A 186 10.30 -15.04 -15.08
N ILE A 187 11.56 -15.00 -15.48
CA ILE A 187 12.50 -16.09 -15.35
C ILE A 187 13.22 -15.97 -14.01
N GLU A 188 13.15 -17.05 -13.22
CA GLU A 188 13.97 -17.25 -12.02
C GLU A 188 15.43 -16.83 -12.28
N PRO A 189 16.06 -16.03 -11.41
CA PRO A 189 17.45 -15.65 -11.55
C PRO A 189 18.34 -16.88 -11.75
N TYR A 190 19.43 -16.73 -12.50
CA TYR A 190 20.30 -17.85 -12.82
C TYR A 190 21.74 -17.40 -13.07
N VAL A 191 22.69 -18.29 -12.76
CA VAL A 191 24.05 -18.19 -13.29
C VAL A 191 24.06 -18.79 -14.69
N ARG A 192 24.43 -17.99 -15.69
CA ARG A 192 24.51 -18.43 -17.07
C ARG A 192 25.71 -19.37 -17.26
N GLY A 193 25.46 -20.56 -17.80
CA GLY A 193 26.50 -21.50 -18.23
C GLY A 193 27.05 -21.16 -19.62
N ALA A 194 27.82 -22.08 -20.22
CA ALA A 194 28.27 -21.93 -21.60
C ALA A 194 27.10 -21.88 -22.59
N THR A 195 26.03 -22.61 -22.28
CA THR A 195 24.72 -22.55 -22.95
C THR A 195 23.60 -22.39 -21.91
N PHE A 196 22.40 -22.01 -22.34
CA PHE A 196 21.23 -21.99 -21.44
C PHE A 196 20.90 -23.34 -20.80
N ASN A 197 21.24 -24.45 -21.44
CA ASN A 197 21.01 -25.78 -20.86
C ASN A 197 21.89 -26.02 -19.62
N ASP A 198 23.06 -25.39 -19.58
CA ASP A 198 24.03 -25.49 -18.48
C ASP A 198 23.77 -24.47 -17.36
N SER A 199 22.85 -23.52 -17.56
CA SER A 199 22.53 -22.49 -16.55
C SER A 199 21.99 -23.10 -15.25
N LEU A 200 22.23 -22.48 -14.10
CA LEU A 200 21.72 -22.97 -12.82
C LEU A 200 20.93 -21.88 -12.12
N GLY A 201 19.77 -22.25 -11.59
CA GLY A 201 18.89 -21.32 -10.88
C GLY A 201 19.55 -20.80 -9.61
N THR A 202 19.36 -19.53 -9.35
CA THR A 202 19.82 -18.84 -8.15
C THR A 202 18.66 -18.18 -7.45
N GLU A 203 18.86 -17.96 -6.16
CA GLU A 203 17.89 -17.31 -5.30
C GLU A 203 17.71 -15.82 -5.62
N PHE A 204 16.51 -15.31 -5.36
CA PHE A 204 16.26 -13.88 -5.21
C PHE A 204 15.74 -13.54 -3.82
N THR A 205 15.95 -12.29 -3.46
CA THR A 205 15.55 -11.69 -2.20
C THR A 205 14.27 -10.90 -2.35
N ARG A 206 13.72 -10.48 -1.22
CA ARG A 206 12.59 -9.56 -1.16
C ARG A 206 12.85 -8.25 -1.91
N LYS A 207 14.10 -7.80 -2.03
CA LYS A 207 14.42 -6.58 -2.78
C LYS A 207 13.99 -6.72 -4.24
N ASP A 208 14.19 -7.90 -4.81
CA ASP A 208 13.95 -8.18 -6.23
C ASP A 208 12.45 -8.29 -6.54
N VAL A 209 11.60 -8.55 -5.54
CA VAL A 209 10.14 -8.63 -5.73
C VAL A 209 9.46 -7.26 -5.79
N TYR A 210 10.11 -6.18 -5.37
CA TYR A 210 9.46 -4.86 -5.27
C TYR A 210 8.88 -4.38 -6.61
N GLY A 211 9.57 -4.65 -7.72
CA GLY A 211 9.08 -4.31 -9.07
C GLY A 211 7.88 -5.14 -9.56
N GLN A 212 7.45 -6.14 -8.78
CA GLN A 212 6.29 -6.97 -9.09
C GLN A 212 5.03 -6.56 -8.34
N TYR A 213 5.13 -5.64 -7.38
CA TYR A 213 3.97 -5.07 -6.71
C TYR A 213 3.38 -3.96 -7.56
N VAL A 214 2.13 -4.13 -8.00
CA VAL A 214 1.40 -3.11 -8.77
C VAL A 214 -0.01 -2.99 -8.20
N SER A 215 -0.34 -1.81 -7.70
CA SER A 215 -1.59 -1.57 -6.97
C SER A 215 -2.77 -1.16 -7.84
N ILE A 216 -2.56 -0.91 -9.13
CA ILE A 216 -3.59 -0.61 -10.13
C ILE A 216 -3.94 -1.84 -10.98
N PRO A 217 -5.19 -1.98 -11.46
CA PRO A 217 -5.68 -3.21 -12.06
C PRO A 217 -5.35 -3.36 -13.55
N ILE A 218 -4.06 -3.47 -13.87
CA ILE A 218 -3.58 -3.71 -15.24
C ILE A 218 -3.84 -5.17 -15.62
N ASN A 219 -4.55 -5.39 -16.73
CA ASN A 219 -4.95 -6.73 -17.18
C ASN A 219 -3.90 -7.52 -17.97
N THR A 220 -2.62 -7.17 -17.83
CA THR A 220 -1.53 -7.92 -18.47
C THR A 220 -1.18 -9.14 -17.62
N PRO A 221 -1.33 -10.38 -18.14
CA PRO A 221 -0.94 -11.60 -17.42
C PRO A 221 0.54 -11.62 -17.06
N ARG A 222 0.84 -12.08 -15.83
CA ARG A 222 2.20 -12.22 -15.32
C ARG A 222 2.40 -13.58 -14.70
N PHE A 223 3.44 -14.27 -15.15
CA PHE A 223 3.78 -15.61 -14.69
C PHE A 223 5.24 -15.65 -14.26
N TYR A 224 5.56 -16.61 -13.40
CA TYR A 224 6.91 -16.92 -12.97
C TYR A 224 7.28 -18.31 -13.48
N ALA A 225 8.51 -18.49 -13.94
CA ALA A 225 9.04 -19.78 -14.36
C ALA A 225 10.40 -20.05 -13.72
N ARG A 226 10.60 -21.26 -13.21
CA ARG A 226 11.94 -21.70 -12.79
C ARG A 226 12.82 -21.85 -14.02
N ILE A 227 14.11 -21.53 -13.90
CA ILE A 227 15.04 -21.66 -15.03
C ILE A 227 15.01 -23.09 -15.53
N SER A 228 14.98 -24.09 -14.63
CA SER A 228 14.91 -25.52 -14.96
C SER A 228 13.77 -25.89 -15.91
N ASP A 229 12.64 -25.19 -15.82
CA ASP A 229 11.44 -25.48 -16.61
C ASP A 229 11.47 -24.79 -17.99
N ILE A 230 12.32 -23.78 -18.19
CA ILE A 230 12.34 -22.94 -19.40
C ILE A 230 13.69 -22.92 -20.15
N LYS A 231 14.73 -23.60 -19.65
CA LYS A 231 16.06 -23.70 -20.33
C LYS A 231 15.97 -24.07 -21.81
N HIS A 232 15.12 -25.06 -22.15
CA HIS A 232 14.95 -25.51 -23.52
C HIS A 232 14.41 -24.38 -24.42
N ILE A 233 13.46 -23.59 -23.93
CA ILE A 233 12.91 -22.43 -24.65
C ILE A 233 14.01 -21.40 -24.88
N LEU A 234 14.77 -21.05 -23.84
CA LEU A 234 15.85 -20.06 -23.95
C LEU A 234 16.95 -20.50 -24.92
N SER A 235 17.36 -21.77 -24.87
CA SER A 235 18.36 -22.33 -25.78
C SER A 235 17.88 -22.31 -27.25
N LEU A 236 16.61 -22.59 -27.50
CA LEU A 236 16.02 -22.52 -28.84
C LEU A 236 15.98 -21.07 -29.36
N LEU A 237 15.56 -20.12 -28.53
CA LEU A 237 15.52 -18.69 -28.88
C LEU A 237 16.93 -18.14 -29.16
N GLU A 238 17.93 -18.53 -28.36
CA GLU A 238 19.34 -18.16 -28.57
C GLU A 238 19.87 -18.65 -29.93
N ASN A 239 19.40 -19.82 -30.38
CA ASN A 239 19.72 -20.39 -31.70
C ASN A 239 18.86 -19.83 -32.85
N GLY A 240 18.09 -18.76 -32.61
CA GLY A 240 17.26 -18.09 -33.61
C GLY A 240 16.01 -18.87 -34.04
N LYS A 241 15.56 -19.86 -33.26
CA LYS A 241 14.33 -20.60 -33.54
C LYS A 241 13.10 -19.79 -33.18
N THR A 242 12.08 -19.83 -34.03
CA THR A 242 10.76 -19.27 -33.73
C THR A 242 9.94 -20.28 -32.93
N ILE A 243 9.43 -19.86 -31.77
CA ILE A 243 8.64 -20.70 -30.88
C ILE A 243 7.26 -20.07 -30.70
N LYS A 244 6.21 -20.87 -30.80
CA LYS A 244 4.83 -20.44 -30.48
C LYS A 244 4.43 -21.00 -29.13
N GLY A 245 4.03 -20.13 -28.21
CA GLY A 245 3.53 -20.48 -26.89
C GLY A 245 2.01 -20.42 -26.83
N LYS A 246 1.44 -21.30 -26.01
CA LYS A 246 0.03 -21.30 -25.63
C LYS A 246 -0.08 -21.48 -24.12
N ILE A 247 -0.61 -20.45 -23.45
CA ILE A 247 -0.91 -20.45 -22.01
C ILE A 247 -2.43 -20.52 -21.88
N ARG A 248 -2.95 -21.55 -21.21
CA ARG A 248 -4.36 -21.62 -20.83
C ARG A 248 -4.48 -21.20 -19.37
N VAL A 249 -5.25 -20.15 -19.13
CA VAL A 249 -5.46 -19.58 -17.80
C VAL A 249 -6.92 -19.73 -17.40
N ARG A 250 -7.16 -20.31 -16.23
CA ARG A 250 -8.43 -20.21 -15.52
C ARG A 250 -8.17 -19.51 -14.21
N ALA A 251 -8.82 -18.37 -13.98
CA ALA A 251 -8.63 -17.61 -12.76
C ALA A 251 -9.94 -17.02 -12.27
N GLU A 252 -10.09 -16.91 -10.94
CA GLU A 252 -11.25 -16.28 -10.31
C GLU A 252 -10.87 -15.73 -8.92
N TRP A 253 -11.59 -14.69 -8.49
CA TRP A 253 -11.66 -14.32 -7.09
C TRP A 253 -12.69 -15.20 -6.41
N ARG A 254 -12.28 -15.92 -5.37
CA ARG A 254 -13.14 -16.89 -4.69
C ARG A 254 -13.17 -16.66 -3.19
N LEU A 255 -14.37 -16.73 -2.61
CA LEU A 255 -14.53 -16.84 -1.16
C LEU A 255 -14.11 -18.26 -0.72
N VAL A 256 -13.04 -18.35 0.06
CA VAL A 256 -12.56 -19.60 0.65
C VAL A 256 -12.77 -19.58 2.16
N LYS A 257 -12.91 -20.77 2.75
CA LYS A 257 -13.01 -20.91 4.21
C LYS A 257 -11.62 -20.84 4.83
N ALA A 258 -11.49 -20.00 5.86
CA ALA A 258 -10.36 -19.89 6.76
C ALA A 258 -10.82 -20.16 8.21
N CYS A 259 -9.88 -20.44 9.12
CA CYS A 259 -10.21 -20.84 10.48
C CYS A 259 -9.12 -20.43 11.47
N ASN A 260 -9.50 -19.75 12.55
CA ASN A 260 -8.63 -19.67 13.72
C ASN A 260 -8.84 -20.91 14.60
N ILE A 261 -7.76 -21.44 15.17
CA ILE A 261 -7.80 -22.57 16.11
C ILE A 261 -7.43 -22.02 17.48
N ILE A 262 -8.32 -22.22 18.45
CA ILE A 262 -8.19 -21.63 19.79
C ILE A 262 -8.16 -22.77 20.80
N GLY A 263 -7.05 -22.90 21.53
CA GLY A 263 -6.90 -23.85 22.63
C GLY A 263 -6.93 -23.11 23.97
N TYR A 264 -7.79 -23.55 24.88
CA TYR A 264 -7.89 -23.02 26.23
C TYR A 264 -7.15 -23.92 27.21
N ILE A 265 -6.26 -23.32 28.00
CA ILE A 265 -5.60 -23.95 29.15
C ILE A 265 -6.07 -23.20 30.40
N LYS A 266 -6.79 -23.90 31.28
CA LYS A 266 -7.37 -23.33 32.49
C LYS A 266 -6.29 -23.01 33.53
N GLY A 267 -6.38 -21.81 34.09
CA GLY A 267 -5.57 -21.35 35.21
C GLY A 267 -5.97 -21.99 36.54
N THR A 268 -4.99 -22.20 37.41
CA THR A 268 -5.18 -22.84 38.72
C THR A 268 -5.65 -21.90 39.83
N VAL A 269 -5.35 -20.60 39.72
CA VAL A 269 -5.64 -19.60 40.77
C VAL A 269 -6.61 -18.54 40.28
N PHE A 270 -6.43 -18.04 39.06
CA PHE A 270 -7.25 -17.01 38.43
C PHE A 270 -7.81 -17.54 37.09
N PRO A 271 -8.77 -18.48 37.12
CA PRO A 271 -9.27 -19.12 35.90
C PRO A 271 -10.02 -18.15 34.97
N ASP A 272 -10.57 -17.05 35.50
CA ASP A 272 -11.32 -16.06 34.74
C ASP A 272 -10.42 -14.98 34.10
N GLU A 273 -9.19 -14.83 34.59
CA GLU A 273 -8.18 -13.94 34.01
C GLU A 273 -7.42 -14.66 32.89
N VAL A 274 -7.42 -14.06 31.70
CA VAL A 274 -6.88 -14.68 30.49
C VAL A 274 -5.73 -13.88 29.92
N LEU A 275 -4.65 -14.60 29.60
CA LEU A 275 -3.63 -14.15 28.65
C LEU A 275 -3.88 -14.79 27.29
N ILE A 276 -3.83 -14.01 26.23
CA ILE A 276 -3.91 -14.53 24.87
C ILE A 276 -2.48 -14.63 24.34
N VAL A 277 -2.09 -15.79 23.84
CA VAL A 277 -0.82 -16.00 23.15
C VAL A 277 -1.15 -16.49 21.75
N ALA A 278 -0.77 -15.72 20.73
CA ALA A 278 -1.19 -15.97 19.36
C ALA A 278 -0.03 -15.94 18.36
N ALA A 279 -0.17 -16.69 17.29
CA ALA A 279 0.70 -16.66 16.12
C ALA A 279 -0.13 -17.03 14.88
N HIS A 280 0.21 -16.48 13.70
CA HIS A 280 -0.42 -16.92 12.46
C HIS A 280 0.28 -18.17 11.89
N TYR A 281 -0.42 -18.92 11.04
CA TYR A 281 0.12 -20.15 10.44
C TYR A 281 0.06 -20.20 8.90
N ASP A 282 -0.66 -19.27 8.28
CA ASP A 282 -0.59 -19.02 6.84
C ASP A 282 0.78 -18.46 6.44
N SER A 283 1.06 -18.44 5.13
CA SER A 283 2.30 -17.92 4.59
C SER A 283 2.04 -17.00 3.41
N TYR A 284 3.08 -16.28 2.99
CA TYR A 284 3.01 -15.37 1.85
C TYR A 284 4.16 -15.55 0.86
N SER A 285 3.86 -15.27 -0.42
CA SER A 285 4.85 -15.24 -1.50
C SER A 285 4.33 -14.43 -2.67
N ILE A 286 5.22 -13.74 -3.37
CA ILE A 286 4.92 -13.11 -4.67
C ILE A 286 4.44 -14.11 -5.72
N VAL A 287 4.78 -15.40 -5.54
CA VAL A 287 4.26 -16.54 -6.31
C VAL A 287 3.42 -17.41 -5.37
N PRO A 288 2.10 -17.19 -5.26
CA PRO A 288 1.28 -17.80 -4.20
C PRO A 288 1.30 -19.32 -4.15
N GLU A 289 1.49 -20.00 -5.28
CA GLU A 289 1.60 -21.46 -5.35
C GLU A 289 2.92 -22.01 -4.77
N ILE A 290 3.95 -21.17 -4.63
CA ILE A 290 5.24 -21.51 -4.04
C ILE A 290 5.52 -20.56 -2.87
N SER A 291 5.02 -20.93 -1.70
CA SER A 291 5.19 -20.17 -0.45
C SER A 291 5.54 -21.12 0.71
N PRO A 292 6.80 -21.60 0.79
CA PRO A 292 7.21 -22.50 1.87
C PRO A 292 7.14 -21.82 3.25
N GLY A 293 7.38 -20.51 3.34
CA GLY A 293 7.12 -19.68 4.53
C GLY A 293 7.82 -20.20 5.79
N ALA A 294 9.06 -20.67 5.71
CA ALA A 294 9.74 -21.28 6.85
C ALA A 294 9.95 -20.28 8.01
N ASP A 295 10.30 -19.03 7.72
CA ASP A 295 10.46 -17.99 8.74
C ASP A 295 9.14 -17.67 9.46
N GLU A 296 8.02 -17.62 8.72
CA GLU A 296 6.68 -17.36 9.27
C GLU A 296 6.19 -18.50 10.18
N ALA A 297 6.60 -19.74 9.90
CA ALA A 297 6.24 -20.89 10.72
C ALA A 297 6.90 -20.89 12.12
N LEU A 298 7.89 -20.04 12.39
CA LEU A 298 8.60 -20.02 13.68
C LEU A 298 7.69 -19.60 14.84
N GLY A 299 6.88 -18.56 14.66
CA GLY A 299 6.00 -18.05 15.72
C GLY A 299 5.01 -19.12 16.20
N ILE A 300 4.32 -19.76 15.25
CA ILE A 300 3.37 -20.84 15.55
C ILE A 300 4.06 -22.08 16.11
N SER A 301 5.24 -22.45 15.60
CA SER A 301 6.01 -23.60 16.10
C SER A 301 6.45 -23.40 17.55
N PHE A 302 6.90 -22.20 17.91
CA PHE A 302 7.23 -21.86 19.30
C PHE A 302 5.98 -21.85 20.18
N MET A 303 4.85 -21.34 19.68
CA MET A 303 3.58 -21.33 20.41
C MET A 303 3.13 -22.74 20.80
N LEU A 304 3.27 -23.73 19.90
CA LEU A 304 2.92 -25.13 20.17
C LEU A 304 3.77 -25.74 21.30
N GLU A 305 5.08 -25.51 21.30
CA GLU A 305 5.95 -25.98 22.39
C GLU A 305 5.70 -25.25 23.71
N LEU A 306 5.36 -23.95 23.64
CA LEU A 306 4.95 -23.19 24.82
C LEU A 306 3.64 -23.73 25.40
N MET A 307 2.66 -24.05 24.56
CA MET A 307 1.40 -24.67 24.96
C MET A 307 1.62 -26.02 25.62
N LYS A 308 2.51 -26.85 25.05
CA LYS A 308 2.91 -28.14 25.64
C LYS A 308 3.48 -27.96 27.04
N PHE A 309 4.34 -26.98 27.25
CA PHE A 309 4.86 -26.66 28.59
C PHE A 309 3.72 -26.38 29.58
N PHE A 310 2.77 -25.51 29.22
CA PHE A 310 1.67 -25.11 30.12
C PHE A 310 0.58 -26.17 30.29
N SER A 311 0.44 -27.12 29.36
CA SER A 311 -0.46 -28.26 29.52
C SER A 311 -0.01 -29.19 30.67
N ILE A 312 1.31 -29.28 30.88
CA ILE A 312 1.95 -30.06 31.95
C ILE A 312 2.08 -29.19 33.21
N ASN A 313 2.60 -27.98 33.05
CA ASN A 313 2.87 -27.03 34.13
C ASN A 313 1.78 -25.96 34.14
N ARG A 314 0.65 -26.29 34.78
CA ARG A 314 -0.54 -25.46 34.71
C ARG A 314 -0.27 -24.02 35.20
N PRO A 315 -0.63 -22.99 34.40
CA PRO A 315 -0.43 -21.61 34.80
C PRO A 315 -1.39 -21.21 35.91
N LYS A 316 -1.09 -20.11 36.62
CA LYS A 316 -2.01 -19.54 37.62
C LYS A 316 -3.18 -18.82 36.96
N ARG A 317 -2.94 -18.09 35.86
CA ARG A 317 -3.98 -17.51 34.98
C ARG A 317 -4.27 -18.42 33.80
N SER A 318 -5.49 -18.36 33.29
CA SER A 318 -5.83 -19.09 32.06
C SER A 318 -5.09 -18.51 30.86
N ILE A 319 -4.79 -19.36 29.88
CA ILE A 319 -4.16 -18.95 28.62
C ILE A 319 -5.02 -19.43 27.44
N LEU A 320 -5.33 -18.52 26.53
CA LEU A 320 -5.84 -18.84 25.20
C LEU A 320 -4.67 -18.86 24.21
N PHE A 321 -4.34 -20.05 23.72
CA PHE A 321 -3.42 -20.23 22.60
C PHE A 321 -4.19 -20.13 21.30
N VAL A 322 -3.85 -19.17 20.44
CA VAL A 322 -4.62 -18.86 19.23
C VAL A 322 -3.75 -18.96 17.98
N ALA A 323 -3.98 -20.01 17.19
CA ALA A 323 -3.43 -20.12 15.85
C ALA A 323 -4.33 -19.32 14.89
N LEU A 324 -3.86 -18.15 14.48
CA LEU A 324 -4.57 -17.22 13.59
C LEU A 324 -4.35 -17.58 12.12
N SER A 325 -5.32 -17.25 11.27
CA SER A 325 -5.18 -17.33 9.81
C SER A 325 -5.63 -16.05 9.13
N GLY A 326 -5.26 -15.88 7.88
CA GLY A 326 -5.67 -14.71 7.11
C GLY A 326 -4.90 -13.46 7.50
N HIS A 327 -3.63 -13.62 7.89
CA HIS A 327 -2.74 -12.52 8.22
C HIS A 327 -2.57 -11.59 7.01
N TRP A 328 -2.37 -12.20 5.85
CA TRP A 328 -2.12 -11.53 4.57
C TRP A 328 -3.38 -11.01 3.87
N GLU A 329 -4.56 -11.48 4.26
CA GLU A 329 -5.89 -10.97 3.86
C GLU A 329 -6.34 -9.81 4.76
N GLY A 330 -5.37 -8.99 5.15
CA GLY A 330 -5.49 -7.83 6.02
C GLY A 330 -5.87 -8.20 7.46
N LEU A 331 -5.19 -9.15 8.10
CA LEU A 331 -5.48 -9.56 9.48
C LEU A 331 -6.91 -10.11 9.67
N ALA A 332 -7.47 -10.79 8.68
CA ALA A 332 -8.84 -11.27 8.68
C ALA A 332 -9.19 -12.11 9.91
N GLY A 333 -8.34 -13.08 10.26
CA GLY A 333 -8.55 -13.91 11.45
C GLY A 333 -8.48 -13.10 12.73
N ALA A 334 -7.49 -12.22 12.89
CA ALA A 334 -7.36 -11.39 14.08
C ALA A 334 -8.53 -10.42 14.28
N ARG A 335 -9.06 -9.85 13.19
CA ARG A 335 -10.25 -8.98 13.26
C ARG A 335 -11.48 -9.74 13.72
N ILE A 336 -11.72 -10.92 13.15
CA ILE A 336 -12.86 -11.77 13.55
C ILE A 336 -12.69 -12.28 14.99
N PHE A 337 -11.48 -12.66 15.38
CA PHE A 337 -11.16 -13.04 16.75
C PHE A 337 -11.43 -11.90 17.73
N THR A 338 -10.88 -10.72 17.47
CA THR A 338 -11.05 -9.51 18.30
C THR A 338 -12.52 -9.12 18.43
N LYS A 339 -13.26 -9.09 17.31
CA LYS A 339 -14.71 -8.84 17.32
C LYS A 339 -15.44 -9.77 18.29
N ASN A 340 -15.16 -11.07 18.23
CA ASN A 340 -15.82 -12.04 19.09
C ASN A 340 -15.45 -11.87 20.57
N ILE A 341 -14.20 -11.49 20.88
CA ILE A 341 -13.80 -11.16 22.26
C ILE A 341 -14.58 -9.95 22.79
N ILE A 342 -14.68 -8.87 22.00
CA ILE A 342 -15.39 -7.65 22.39
C ILE A 342 -16.88 -7.91 22.62
N LEU A 343 -17.53 -8.64 21.71
CA LEU A 343 -18.96 -8.91 21.75
C LEU A 343 -19.34 -9.97 22.78
N GLY A 344 -18.50 -10.99 22.94
CA GLY A 344 -18.75 -12.09 23.88
C GLY A 344 -18.52 -11.70 25.33
N ARG A 345 -17.53 -10.83 25.60
CA ARG A 345 -17.06 -10.47 26.96
C ARG A 345 -16.87 -11.68 27.88
N THR A 346 -16.53 -12.83 27.30
CA THR A 346 -16.50 -14.12 27.99
C THR A 346 -15.32 -14.23 28.96
N TYR A 347 -14.26 -13.47 28.74
CA TYR A 347 -13.01 -13.55 29.47
C TYR A 347 -12.56 -12.18 29.97
N ASN A 348 -11.95 -12.14 31.16
CA ASN A 348 -11.20 -10.97 31.62
C ASN A 348 -9.79 -11.02 30.99
N VAL A 349 -9.68 -10.54 29.76
CA VAL A 349 -8.42 -10.55 29.01
C VAL A 349 -7.48 -9.48 29.54
N LYS A 350 -6.32 -9.88 30.07
CA LYS A 350 -5.30 -8.96 30.59
C LYS A 350 -4.37 -8.45 29.50
N LEU A 351 -3.90 -9.34 28.63
CA LEU A 351 -2.98 -9.03 27.55
C LEU A 351 -3.19 -9.97 26.37
N PHE A 352 -2.98 -9.45 25.17
CA PHE A 352 -2.80 -10.22 23.94
C PHE A 352 -1.35 -10.15 23.52
N ILE A 353 -0.66 -11.28 23.47
CA ILE A 353 0.74 -11.41 23.04
C ILE A 353 0.79 -12.12 21.69
N TYR A 354 1.21 -11.40 20.65
CA TYR A 354 1.42 -11.93 19.31
C TYR A 354 2.90 -12.25 19.07
N LEU A 355 3.19 -13.47 18.60
CA LEU A 355 4.54 -13.98 18.41
C LEU A 355 5.01 -13.75 16.96
N ALA A 356 5.58 -12.58 16.70
CA ALA A 356 6.06 -12.14 15.39
C ALA A 356 7.56 -12.43 15.22
N PHE A 357 7.93 -13.72 15.24
CA PHE A 357 9.33 -14.13 15.24
C PHE A 357 9.94 -14.24 13.85
N SER A 358 11.27 -14.20 13.80
CA SER A 358 12.09 -14.47 12.62
C SER A 358 13.42 -15.05 13.07
N ALA A 359 13.93 -16.05 12.35
CA ALA A 359 15.28 -16.57 12.56
C ALA A 359 16.36 -15.63 12.02
N SER A 360 16.00 -14.65 11.20
CA SER A 360 16.96 -13.67 10.65
C SER A 360 17.45 -12.65 11.69
N GLY A 361 16.73 -12.49 12.80
CA GLY A 361 17.11 -11.63 13.91
C GLY A 361 17.55 -12.39 15.15
N SER A 362 18.12 -11.68 16.13
CA SER A 362 18.65 -12.29 17.38
C SER A 362 18.16 -11.63 18.67
N GLU A 363 17.60 -10.43 18.61
CA GLU A 363 17.14 -9.67 19.77
C GLU A 363 15.62 -9.46 19.71
N LEU A 364 14.96 -9.49 20.87
CA LEU A 364 13.53 -9.28 21.01
C LEU A 364 13.20 -7.78 21.05
N ALA A 365 12.16 -7.38 20.34
CA ALA A 365 11.47 -6.11 20.50
C ALA A 365 10.02 -6.38 20.98
N ILE A 366 9.47 -5.49 21.81
CA ILE A 366 8.08 -5.59 22.29
C ILE A 366 7.36 -4.34 21.84
N LEU A 367 6.44 -4.49 20.89
CA LEU A 367 5.78 -3.38 20.19
C LEU A 367 4.27 -3.45 20.42
N HIS A 368 3.59 -2.31 20.53
CA HIS A 368 2.12 -2.27 20.63
C HIS A 368 1.42 -2.05 19.28
N ALA A 369 2.15 -1.55 18.29
CA ALA A 369 1.65 -1.17 16.98
C ALA A 369 2.65 -1.53 15.87
N GLY A 370 2.11 -1.86 14.70
CA GLY A 370 2.83 -2.13 13.46
C GLY A 370 2.42 -1.11 12.39
N ARG A 371 2.52 -1.50 11.13
CA ARG A 371 2.20 -0.65 9.97
C ARG A 371 0.78 -0.83 9.44
N PHE A 372 -0.02 -1.75 9.99
CA PHE A 372 -1.37 -2.00 9.47
C PHE A 372 -2.34 -0.88 9.87
N TYR A 373 -2.67 -0.74 11.16
CA TYR A 373 -3.53 0.36 11.61
C TYR A 373 -2.74 1.60 12.00
N PHE A 374 -1.55 1.41 12.60
CA PHE A 374 -0.72 2.47 13.16
C PHE A 374 -1.50 3.40 14.12
N ASN A 375 -1.82 2.92 15.33
CA ASN A 375 -2.54 3.71 16.35
C ASN A 375 -1.60 4.22 17.47
N PRO A 376 -1.05 5.44 17.37
CA PRO A 376 -0.11 5.97 18.37
C PRO A 376 -0.80 6.37 19.69
N THR A 377 -2.14 6.42 19.75
CA THR A 377 -2.88 6.82 20.95
C THR A 377 -2.91 5.77 22.04
N ALA A 378 -2.67 4.51 21.68
CA ALA A 378 -2.73 3.40 22.61
C ALA A 378 -1.59 3.40 23.63
N GLY A 379 -0.39 3.88 23.28
CA GLY A 379 0.81 3.84 24.14
C GLY A 379 0.61 4.40 25.56
N ILE A 380 -0.14 5.51 25.68
CA ILE A 380 -0.46 6.13 26.98
C ILE A 380 -1.35 5.24 27.85
N GLU A 381 -2.24 4.46 27.22
CA GLU A 381 -3.15 3.58 27.92
C GLU A 381 -2.41 2.39 28.54
N TYR A 382 -1.35 1.88 27.88
CA TYR A 382 -0.49 0.86 28.47
C TYR A 382 0.20 1.35 29.73
N HIS A 383 0.72 2.58 29.73
CA HIS A 383 1.34 3.18 30.92
C HIS A 383 0.31 3.31 32.05
N ARG A 384 -0.86 3.89 31.78
CA ARG A 384 -1.94 4.06 32.77
C ARG A 384 -2.49 2.73 33.30
N ALA A 385 -2.38 1.66 32.51
CA ALA A 385 -2.82 0.32 32.90
C ALA A 385 -1.78 -0.46 33.72
N GLY A 386 -0.57 0.07 33.92
CA GLY A 386 0.52 -0.60 34.63
C GLY A 386 1.25 -1.68 33.82
N VAL A 387 1.05 -1.73 32.50
CA VAL A 387 1.66 -2.76 31.63
C VAL A 387 3.17 -2.54 31.51
N LEU A 388 3.60 -1.29 31.29
CA LEU A 388 5.02 -0.94 31.13
C LEU A 388 5.82 -1.26 32.39
N ASP A 389 5.31 -0.86 33.56
CA ASP A 389 5.96 -1.08 34.86
C ASP A 389 6.22 -2.56 35.10
N LYS A 390 5.20 -3.41 34.84
CA LYS A 390 5.32 -4.86 35.00
C LYS A 390 6.30 -5.47 34.00
N LEU A 391 6.25 -5.09 32.72
CA LEU A 391 7.20 -5.59 31.72
C LEU A 391 8.63 -5.17 32.03
N ASN A 392 8.86 -3.90 32.38
CA ASN A 392 10.17 -3.38 32.75
C ASN A 392 10.73 -4.07 34.00
N LEU A 393 9.88 -4.34 34.99
CA LEU A 393 10.25 -5.13 36.16
C LEU A 393 10.75 -6.53 35.76
N TYR A 394 10.00 -7.26 34.93
CA TYR A 394 10.38 -8.60 34.50
C TYR A 394 11.62 -8.61 33.63
N ILE A 395 11.73 -7.67 32.68
CA ILE A 395 12.91 -7.52 31.81
C ILE A 395 14.16 -7.24 32.65
N GLY A 396 14.05 -6.36 33.65
CA GLY A 396 15.13 -6.06 34.59
C GLY A 396 15.54 -7.27 35.43
N GLN A 397 14.57 -8.02 35.98
CA GLN A 397 14.81 -9.23 36.76
C GLN A 397 15.48 -10.34 35.92
N LEU A 398 14.99 -10.55 34.70
CA LEU A 398 15.51 -11.56 33.78
C LEU A 398 16.76 -11.12 33.03
N LYS A 399 17.17 -9.84 33.19
CA LYS A 399 18.30 -9.22 32.47
C LYS A 399 18.17 -9.38 30.95
N ILE A 400 16.94 -9.26 30.44
CA ILE A 400 16.66 -9.33 29.00
C ILE A 400 17.18 -8.06 28.35
N LYS A 401 18.00 -8.22 27.31
CA LYS A 401 18.43 -7.14 26.44
C LYS A 401 17.46 -7.08 25.25
N LEU A 402 16.78 -5.95 25.09
CA LEU A 402 15.91 -5.74 23.93
C LEU A 402 16.74 -5.24 22.74
N TYR A 403 16.08 -5.25 21.58
CA TYR A 403 16.66 -4.78 20.31
C TYR A 403 17.32 -3.40 20.46
N GLY A 404 18.50 -3.23 19.86
CA GLY A 404 19.22 -1.96 19.89
C GLY A 404 19.93 -1.66 21.22
N GLY A 405 19.97 -2.61 22.16
CA GLY A 405 20.59 -2.41 23.47
C GLY A 405 19.68 -1.79 24.52
N GLU A 406 18.41 -1.61 24.19
CA GLU A 406 17.39 -1.10 25.09
C GLU A 406 17.19 -2.03 26.31
N ARG A 407 16.90 -1.43 27.45
CA ARG A 407 16.65 -2.12 28.73
C ARG A 407 15.28 -1.79 29.32
N SER A 408 14.44 -1.11 28.54
CA SER A 408 13.08 -0.70 28.90
C SER A 408 12.18 -0.85 27.67
N VAL A 409 10.92 -1.23 27.89
CA VAL A 409 9.88 -1.22 26.85
C VAL A 409 9.32 0.17 26.61
N GLU A 410 9.62 1.17 27.45
CA GLU A 410 9.17 2.55 27.29
C GLU A 410 9.55 3.08 25.90
N SER A 411 10.81 2.90 25.49
CA SER A 411 11.30 3.29 24.16
C SER A 411 10.47 2.72 23.00
N PHE A 412 9.82 1.56 23.20
CA PHE A 412 9.02 0.87 22.19
C PHE A 412 7.51 1.12 22.30
N ILE A 413 7.01 1.50 23.48
CA ILE A 413 5.57 1.63 23.78
C ILE A 413 5.15 3.09 24.05
N TYR A 414 6.04 3.99 24.50
CA TYR A 414 5.71 5.34 25.00
C TYR A 414 6.86 6.38 24.92
N PRO A 415 6.70 7.59 24.31
CA PRO A 415 5.93 7.93 23.12
C PRO A 415 6.79 7.61 21.88
N GLY A 416 6.36 6.59 21.12
CA GLY A 416 7.12 5.85 20.11
C GLY A 416 7.58 6.60 18.84
N TYR A 417 8.22 7.76 18.98
CA TYR A 417 8.56 8.66 17.88
C TYR A 417 10.00 8.55 17.36
N ALA A 418 10.88 7.79 18.02
CA ALA A 418 12.29 7.65 17.61
C ALA A 418 12.64 6.37 16.83
N TRP A 419 11.75 5.35 16.80
CA TRP A 419 12.12 3.98 16.37
C TRP A 419 11.45 3.47 15.09
N LEU A 420 10.40 4.13 14.59
CA LEU A 420 9.82 3.83 13.26
C LEU A 420 10.84 3.97 12.13
N ASN A 421 11.82 4.81 12.39
CA ASN A 421 13.04 4.89 11.63
C ASN A 421 13.92 3.68 11.97
N ILE A 422 14.44 3.47 13.20
CA ILE A 422 15.48 2.46 13.51
C ILE A 422 15.10 0.96 13.31
N ILE A 423 13.83 0.56 13.22
CA ILE A 423 13.42 -0.74 12.62
C ILE A 423 13.49 -0.65 11.06
N TYR A 424 14.52 0.03 10.54
CA TYR A 424 14.70 0.46 9.14
C TYR A 424 14.84 -0.74 8.21
N GLY A 425 13.79 -1.06 7.45
CA GLY A 425 13.89 -1.91 6.27
C GLY A 425 12.75 -2.90 6.06
N ASP A 426 11.87 -3.11 7.05
CA ASP A 426 10.72 -4.01 6.88
C ASP A 426 9.41 -3.24 6.65
N PRO A 427 9.06 -2.92 5.38
CA PRO A 427 7.82 -2.23 5.07
C PRO A 427 6.54 -3.01 5.42
N LEU A 428 6.65 -4.26 5.89
CA LEU A 428 5.54 -5.16 6.17
C LEU A 428 5.53 -5.65 7.63
N SER A 429 6.07 -4.86 8.57
CA SER A 429 5.90 -5.10 10.01
C SER A 429 4.43 -4.92 10.44
N ILE A 430 3.60 -5.92 10.13
CA ILE A 430 2.16 -6.00 10.41
C ILE A 430 1.96 -6.99 11.55
N PHE A 431 1.16 -6.65 12.55
CA PHE A 431 0.94 -7.52 13.72
C PHE A 431 -0.56 -7.78 13.96
N ASP A 432 -0.94 -9.04 14.13
CA ASP A 432 -2.32 -9.43 14.43
C ASP A 432 -2.84 -8.81 15.75
N SER A 433 -1.96 -8.56 16.71
CA SER A 433 -2.30 -7.87 17.95
C SER A 433 -2.81 -6.45 17.73
N GLU A 434 -2.49 -5.81 16.58
CA GLU A 434 -2.96 -4.46 16.26
C GLU A 434 -4.49 -4.40 16.18
N ALA A 435 -5.18 -5.46 15.74
CA ALA A 435 -6.63 -5.50 15.72
C ALA A 435 -7.21 -5.36 17.14
N PHE A 436 -6.60 -6.06 18.11
CA PHE A 436 -7.00 -6.00 19.52
C PHE A 436 -6.64 -4.66 20.16
N THR A 437 -5.45 -4.13 19.86
CA THR A 437 -5.03 -2.79 20.31
C THR A 437 -5.93 -1.69 19.78
N LEU A 438 -6.31 -1.77 18.49
CA LEU A 438 -7.23 -0.82 17.86
C LEU A 438 -8.58 -0.75 18.60
N ALA A 439 -9.06 -1.89 19.10
CA ALA A 439 -10.28 -1.96 19.88
C ALA A 439 -10.16 -1.42 21.32
N GLY A 440 -9.02 -0.87 21.74
CA GLY A 440 -8.77 -0.45 23.12
C GLY A 440 -8.29 -1.58 24.04
N GLY A 441 -7.95 -2.75 23.46
CA GLY A 441 -7.27 -3.84 24.14
C GLY A 441 -5.78 -3.58 24.35
N TYR A 442 -5.13 -4.36 25.22
CA TYR A 442 -3.67 -4.33 25.38
C TYR A 442 -3.01 -5.44 24.55
N GLY A 443 -2.75 -5.16 23.28
CA GLY A 443 -2.07 -6.05 22.33
C GLY A 443 -0.59 -5.71 22.15
N LEU A 444 0.27 -6.71 22.37
CA LEU A 444 1.72 -6.61 22.23
C LEU A 444 2.24 -7.63 21.22
N ALA A 445 3.02 -7.18 20.25
CA ALA A 445 3.82 -8.01 19.39
C ALA A 445 5.19 -8.24 20.03
N PHE A 446 5.49 -9.49 20.35
CA PHE A 446 6.84 -9.95 20.63
C PHE A 446 7.48 -10.19 19.26
N TYR A 447 8.24 -9.20 18.82
CA TYR A 447 8.77 -9.11 17.47
C TYR A 447 10.28 -9.34 17.47
N VAL A 448 10.78 -10.05 16.46
CA VAL A 448 12.22 -10.21 16.25
C VAL A 448 12.60 -9.50 14.96
N PRO A 449 13.19 -8.29 15.05
CA PRO A 449 13.66 -7.56 13.88
C PRO A 449 14.85 -8.28 13.23
N GLY A 450 14.85 -8.35 11.90
CA GLY A 450 15.94 -8.93 11.12
C GLY A 450 15.80 -8.58 9.64
N PRO A 451 16.82 -8.88 8.81
CA PRO A 451 16.83 -8.53 7.40
C PRO A 451 15.80 -9.30 6.56
N ARG A 452 15.31 -10.47 7.02
CA ARG A 452 14.26 -11.28 6.37
C ARG A 452 14.44 -11.39 4.84
N LEU A 453 15.65 -11.71 4.38
CA LEU A 453 16.05 -11.57 2.97
C LEU A 453 15.17 -12.36 1.99
N TYR A 454 14.75 -13.58 2.36
CA TYR A 454 13.95 -14.47 1.50
C TYR A 454 12.45 -14.44 1.79
N TRP A 455 12.02 -13.66 2.77
CA TRP A 455 10.62 -13.63 3.16
C TRP A 455 9.73 -13.06 2.04
N GLY A 456 8.58 -13.69 1.84
CA GLY A 456 7.67 -13.36 0.74
C GLY A 456 8.18 -13.81 -0.64
N THR A 457 9.16 -14.71 -0.69
CA THR A 457 9.64 -15.31 -1.93
C THR A 457 9.52 -16.85 -1.91
N PRO A 458 9.57 -17.51 -3.08
CA PRO A 458 9.68 -18.96 -3.18
C PRO A 458 10.86 -19.59 -2.42
N TYR A 459 11.83 -18.77 -1.98
CA TYR A 459 13.07 -19.21 -1.36
C TYR A 459 13.11 -19.11 0.17
N ASP A 460 11.98 -18.78 0.81
CA ASP A 460 11.83 -18.89 2.26
C ASP A 460 11.73 -20.37 2.70
N GLU A 461 12.77 -21.14 2.40
CA GLU A 461 12.86 -22.58 2.60
C GLU A 461 13.48 -22.96 3.95
N TYR A 462 13.16 -24.17 4.41
CA TYR A 462 13.64 -24.70 5.69
C TYR A 462 15.16 -24.70 5.83
N SER A 463 15.91 -25.00 4.75
CA SER A 463 17.38 -25.07 4.79
C SER A 463 18.00 -23.73 5.21
N LYS A 464 17.57 -22.63 4.58
CA LYS A 464 18.04 -21.28 4.85
C LYS A 464 17.55 -20.77 6.20
N PHE A 465 16.29 -21.05 6.52
CA PHE A 465 15.75 -20.78 7.84
C PHE A 465 16.59 -21.45 8.92
N LYS A 466 16.90 -22.74 8.76
CA LYS A 466 17.64 -23.54 9.73
C LYS A 466 19.04 -22.96 9.97
N GLU A 467 19.76 -22.56 8.93
CA GLU A 467 21.07 -21.90 9.06
C GLU A 467 20.97 -20.62 9.90
N ASN A 468 20.00 -19.74 9.56
CA ASN A 468 19.75 -18.53 10.33
C ASN A 468 19.37 -18.84 11.79
N PHE A 469 18.55 -19.86 12.01
CA PHE A 469 18.11 -20.28 13.33
C PHE A 469 19.28 -20.82 14.17
N GLU A 470 20.14 -21.64 13.59
CA GLU A 470 21.35 -22.15 14.25
C GLU A 470 22.29 -20.98 14.64
N ASN A 471 22.50 -20.05 13.72
CA ASN A 471 23.39 -18.90 13.91
C ASN A 471 22.83 -17.86 14.91
N ASN A 472 21.55 -17.55 14.85
CA ASN A 472 20.97 -16.44 15.63
C ASN A 472 20.22 -16.88 16.89
N VAL A 473 19.85 -18.16 17.01
CA VAL A 473 19.06 -18.70 18.13
C VAL A 473 19.87 -19.73 18.90
N VAL A 474 20.30 -20.83 18.26
CA VAL A 474 20.92 -21.96 18.95
C VAL A 474 22.33 -21.64 19.45
N SER A 475 23.13 -20.91 18.66
CA SER A 475 24.51 -20.54 19.04
C SER A 475 24.56 -19.55 20.21
N ARG A 476 23.43 -18.92 20.55
CA ARG A 476 23.34 -17.87 21.57
C ARG A 476 23.12 -18.48 22.94
N LYS A 477 23.92 -18.05 23.91
CA LYS A 477 23.78 -18.42 25.33
C LYS A 477 22.45 -17.97 25.97
N SER A 478 21.83 -16.93 25.42
CA SER A 478 20.50 -16.45 25.78
C SER A 478 19.84 -15.98 24.49
N ASN A 479 18.78 -16.66 24.07
CA ASN A 479 18.06 -16.36 22.84
C ASN A 479 16.67 -15.75 23.11
N PHE A 480 16.05 -15.19 22.08
CA PHE A 480 14.75 -14.53 22.21
C PHE A 480 13.61 -15.50 22.51
N LEU A 481 13.73 -16.80 22.19
CA LEU A 481 12.70 -17.81 22.51
C LEU A 481 12.63 -18.03 24.03
N GLU A 482 13.78 -18.23 24.66
CA GLU A 482 13.92 -18.34 26.11
C GLU A 482 13.44 -17.07 26.83
N ALA A 483 13.83 -15.90 26.33
CA ALA A 483 13.40 -14.62 26.88
C ALA A 483 11.87 -14.45 26.79
N SER A 484 11.29 -14.77 25.63
CA SER A 484 9.85 -14.68 25.40
C SER A 484 9.07 -15.65 26.29
N ALA A 485 9.51 -16.92 26.38
CA ALA A 485 8.89 -17.91 27.23
C ALA A 485 8.94 -17.50 28.71
N SER A 486 10.08 -16.99 29.16
CA SER A 486 10.27 -16.51 30.54
C SER A 486 9.34 -15.35 30.87
N LEU A 487 9.20 -14.37 29.96
CA LEU A 487 8.28 -13.24 30.13
C LEU A 487 6.82 -13.69 30.17
N ILE A 488 6.41 -14.56 29.24
CA ILE A 488 5.04 -15.09 29.21
C ILE A 488 4.74 -15.90 30.48
N TYR A 489 5.70 -16.70 30.95
CA TYR A 489 5.57 -17.43 32.20
C TYR A 489 5.39 -16.52 33.41
N MET A 490 6.18 -15.44 33.52
CA MET A 490 6.03 -14.47 34.60
C MET A 490 4.66 -13.80 34.56
N LEU A 491 4.20 -13.36 33.39
CA LEU A 491 2.86 -12.79 33.21
C LEU A 491 1.76 -13.77 33.61
N ALA A 492 1.88 -15.04 33.22
CA ALA A 492 0.89 -16.07 33.53
C ALA A 492 0.86 -16.46 35.02
N ASN A 493 1.96 -16.23 35.76
CA ASN A 493 2.15 -16.74 37.11
C ASN A 493 2.40 -15.70 38.21
N ASP A 494 2.46 -14.41 37.90
CA ASP A 494 2.57 -13.34 38.89
C ASP A 494 1.26 -13.18 39.67
N LEU A 495 1.24 -13.51 40.95
CA LEU A 495 0.04 -13.39 41.80
C LEU A 495 -0.41 -11.93 41.98
N GLU A 496 0.48 -10.99 41.76
CA GLU A 496 0.29 -9.55 41.95
C GLU A 496 0.23 -8.81 40.60
N LEU A 497 -0.05 -9.51 39.50
CA LEU A 497 -0.26 -8.88 38.21
C LEU A 497 -1.53 -8.02 38.25
N ASN A 498 -1.34 -6.72 38.45
CA ASN A 498 -2.41 -5.74 38.47
C ASN A 498 -2.40 -4.93 37.18
N ILE A 499 -2.91 -5.52 36.09
CA ILE A 499 -3.18 -4.80 34.84
C ILE A 499 -4.65 -4.42 34.86
N LYS A 500 -4.93 -3.11 34.71
CA LYS A 500 -6.29 -2.60 34.61
C LYS A 500 -7.02 -3.27 33.45
N GLU A 501 -8.32 -3.53 33.58
CA GLU A 501 -9.09 -4.11 32.47
C GLU A 501 -9.13 -3.17 31.25
N PRO A 502 -9.02 -3.71 30.02
CA PRO A 502 -9.11 -2.90 28.81
C PRO A 502 -10.50 -2.27 28.66
N SER A 503 -10.52 -1.02 28.18
CA SER A 503 -11.76 -0.32 27.85
C SER A 503 -12.04 -0.46 26.36
N PHE A 504 -12.72 -1.55 25.98
CA PHE A 504 -13.03 -1.81 24.58
C PHE A 504 -13.92 -0.74 23.96
N ARG A 505 -13.55 -0.31 22.75
CA ARG A 505 -14.19 0.77 22.01
C ARG A 505 -14.41 0.38 20.56
N LEU A 506 -15.65 0.42 20.14
CA LEU A 506 -16.00 0.29 18.72
C LEU A 506 -15.84 1.63 18.00
N PHE A 507 -16.07 2.75 18.68
CA PHE A 507 -15.84 4.10 18.15
C PHE A 507 -15.59 5.13 19.27
N ASP A 508 -14.57 5.99 19.11
CA ASP A 508 -14.23 7.10 20.01
C ASP A 508 -13.59 8.24 19.20
N THR A 509 -14.05 9.48 19.41
CA THR A 509 -13.60 10.67 18.66
C THR A 509 -12.20 11.17 19.05
N ASN A 510 -11.66 10.73 20.20
CA ASN A 510 -10.33 11.10 20.68
C ASN A 510 -9.29 10.01 20.38
N TYR A 511 -9.67 8.73 20.52
CA TYR A 511 -8.75 7.59 20.51
C TYR A 511 -8.90 6.65 19.30
N GLY A 512 -9.92 6.84 18.47
CA GLY A 512 -10.25 5.90 17.40
C GLY A 512 -11.10 4.73 17.91
N GLY A 513 -10.99 3.55 17.30
CA GLY A 513 -11.84 2.40 17.66
C GLY A 513 -11.84 1.28 16.64
N PHE A 514 -12.69 0.27 16.88
CA PHE A 514 -12.84 -0.93 16.05
C PHE A 514 -14.19 -0.94 15.33
N SER A 515 -14.37 0.00 14.38
CA SER A 515 -15.64 0.19 13.66
C SER A 515 -15.89 -0.90 12.61
N THR A 516 -17.14 -1.01 12.16
CA THR A 516 -17.57 -1.90 11.08
C THR A 516 -18.04 -1.08 9.89
N ILE A 517 -17.64 -1.47 8.67
CA ILE A 517 -18.22 -0.98 7.43
C ILE A 517 -19.26 -1.99 6.95
N ARG A 518 -20.49 -1.52 6.72
CA ARG A 518 -21.54 -2.26 6.02
C ARG A 518 -21.84 -1.53 4.73
N GLY A 519 -21.63 -2.17 3.60
CA GLY A 519 -21.83 -1.49 2.33
C GLY A 519 -22.62 -2.27 1.31
N ARG A 520 -23.06 -1.55 0.28
CA ARG A 520 -23.71 -2.07 -0.91
C ARG A 520 -23.01 -1.56 -2.15
N VAL A 521 -22.82 -2.44 -3.12
CA VAL A 521 -22.41 -2.04 -4.48
C VAL A 521 -23.64 -1.92 -5.35
N LEU A 522 -23.75 -0.80 -6.05
CA LEU A 522 -24.93 -0.41 -6.82
C LEU A 522 -24.54 0.02 -8.24
N ILE A 523 -25.47 -0.09 -9.19
CA ILE A 523 -25.41 0.58 -10.50
C ILE A 523 -26.56 1.58 -10.59
N TYR A 524 -26.28 2.78 -11.11
CA TYR A 524 -27.32 3.76 -11.43
C TYR A 524 -27.98 3.42 -12.77
N ASN A 525 -29.31 3.25 -12.76
CA ASN A 525 -30.08 2.94 -13.96
C ASN A 525 -30.71 4.21 -14.53
N LEU A 526 -30.23 4.66 -15.70
CA LEU A 526 -30.70 5.87 -16.38
C LEU A 526 -32.19 5.85 -16.73
N SER A 527 -32.75 4.68 -17.07
CA SER A 527 -34.15 4.56 -17.49
C SER A 527 -35.14 4.71 -16.33
N THR A 528 -34.72 4.32 -15.13
CA THR A 528 -35.56 4.38 -13.91
C THR A 528 -35.20 5.55 -13.00
N GLY A 529 -34.01 6.13 -13.17
CA GLY A 529 -33.46 7.15 -12.27
C GLY A 529 -33.09 6.62 -10.89
N TRP A 530 -32.96 5.30 -10.73
CA TRP A 530 -32.75 4.64 -9.44
C TRP A 530 -31.52 3.72 -9.42
N TYR A 531 -31.06 3.40 -8.21
CA TYR A 531 -29.92 2.52 -7.98
C TYR A 531 -30.35 1.06 -7.80
N THR A 532 -29.64 0.13 -8.45
CA THR A 532 -29.89 -1.32 -8.35
C THR A 532 -28.68 -2.03 -7.75
N PRO A 533 -28.85 -2.94 -6.79
CA PRO A 533 -27.73 -3.68 -6.21
C PRO A 533 -27.03 -4.62 -7.18
N VAL A 534 -25.72 -4.81 -6.97
CA VAL A 534 -24.85 -5.62 -7.82
C VAL A 534 -24.27 -6.78 -7.01
N PRO A 535 -24.68 -8.03 -7.28
CA PRO A 535 -24.07 -9.19 -6.63
C PRO A 535 -22.71 -9.55 -7.25
N ASN A 536 -21.88 -10.27 -6.49
CA ASN A 536 -20.58 -10.80 -6.91
C ASN A 536 -19.56 -9.75 -7.38
N ALA A 537 -19.78 -8.46 -7.11
CA ALA A 537 -18.77 -7.42 -7.28
C ALA A 537 -17.62 -7.63 -6.29
N ILE A 538 -16.39 -7.54 -6.78
CA ILE A 538 -15.17 -7.54 -5.97
C ILE A 538 -15.01 -6.14 -5.39
N VAL A 539 -14.82 -6.05 -4.08
CA VAL A 539 -14.69 -4.79 -3.34
C VAL A 539 -13.32 -4.74 -2.69
N ARG A 540 -12.60 -3.65 -2.89
CA ARG A 540 -11.29 -3.38 -2.29
C ARG A 540 -11.38 -2.10 -1.46
N LEU A 541 -10.98 -2.20 -0.20
CA LEU A 541 -10.85 -1.07 0.71
C LEU A 541 -9.37 -0.69 0.87
N ARG A 542 -9.07 0.59 0.66
CA ARG A 542 -7.76 1.23 0.93
C ARG A 542 -7.92 2.34 1.96
N VAL A 543 -6.85 2.68 2.68
CA VAL A 543 -6.84 3.85 3.57
C VAL A 543 -5.89 4.93 3.06
N ILE A 544 -6.27 6.17 3.34
CA ILE A 544 -5.45 7.36 3.31
C ILE A 544 -5.39 7.86 4.75
N ALA A 545 -4.19 7.90 5.33
CA ALA A 545 -4.00 8.44 6.68
C ALA A 545 -3.35 9.81 6.57
N SER A 546 -4.08 10.88 6.90
CA SER A 546 -3.49 12.21 7.00
C SER A 546 -2.99 12.45 8.42
N MET A 547 -1.69 12.70 8.55
CA MET A 547 -1.05 13.06 9.81
C MET A 547 -0.42 14.45 9.71
N PRO A 548 -0.59 15.34 10.71
CA PRO A 548 0.15 16.59 10.74
C PRO A 548 1.67 16.31 10.79
N ASN A 549 2.43 16.93 9.87
CA ASN A 549 3.89 16.80 9.71
C ASN A 549 4.75 17.10 10.96
N SER A 550 4.16 17.46 12.10
CA SER A 550 4.89 17.54 13.38
C SER A 550 5.45 16.19 13.85
N PHE A 551 5.08 15.07 13.21
CA PHE A 551 5.55 13.73 13.56
C PHE A 551 6.17 12.93 12.41
N GLY A 552 6.30 13.52 11.21
CA GLY A 552 6.95 12.90 10.05
C GLY A 552 8.29 13.55 9.74
N LEU A 553 9.40 12.84 9.96
CA LEU A 553 10.74 13.09 9.39
C LEU A 553 11.50 14.39 9.72
N GLY A 554 10.89 15.39 10.37
CA GLY A 554 11.51 16.72 10.56
C GLY A 554 12.47 16.93 11.75
N ILE A 555 12.68 15.93 12.62
CA ILE A 555 13.57 16.10 13.80
C ILE A 555 14.99 15.55 13.57
N TYR A 556 15.24 14.87 12.44
CA TYR A 556 16.59 14.44 12.07
C TYR A 556 16.94 14.92 10.65
N GLY A 557 17.38 16.19 10.57
CA GLY A 557 18.13 16.70 9.41
C GLY A 557 17.45 17.78 8.56
N GLY A 558 17.36 19.02 9.07
CA GLY A 558 17.72 20.20 8.27
C GLY A 558 16.89 20.62 7.04
N TYR A 559 15.63 20.20 6.85
CA TYR A 559 14.76 20.81 5.83
C TYR A 559 13.55 21.55 6.46
N PRO A 560 13.21 22.76 5.98
CA PRO A 560 12.20 23.60 6.60
C PRO A 560 10.79 22.99 6.48
N LYS A 561 9.96 23.24 7.49
CA LYS A 561 8.54 22.86 7.61
C LYS A 561 7.79 22.92 6.26
N ILE A 562 7.72 21.81 5.55
CA ILE A 562 6.85 21.66 4.37
C ILE A 562 5.43 21.41 4.90
N LYS A 563 4.47 22.21 4.38
CA LYS A 563 3.03 22.10 4.62
C LYS A 563 2.56 20.64 4.52
N ALA A 564 1.58 20.27 5.35
CA ALA A 564 0.90 18.97 5.41
C ALA A 564 1.07 18.13 4.13
N GLU A 565 1.96 17.14 4.17
CA GLU A 565 2.06 16.16 3.10
C GLU A 565 0.99 15.10 3.33
N TYR A 566 0.14 14.87 2.32
CA TYR A 566 -0.77 13.73 2.30
C TYR A 566 0.10 12.49 2.08
N VAL A 567 0.18 11.62 3.08
CA VAL A 567 0.77 10.29 2.93
C VAL A 567 -0.38 9.35 2.62
N GLU A 568 -0.44 8.81 1.40
CA GLU A 568 -1.35 7.70 1.12
C GLU A 568 -0.99 6.57 2.09
N GLY A 569 -2.00 6.02 2.78
CA GLY A 569 -1.76 5.16 3.94
C GLY A 569 -0.89 3.96 3.57
N TYR A 570 -0.08 3.53 4.54
CA TYR A 570 0.97 2.48 4.50
C TYR A 570 0.50 1.06 4.08
N TYR A 571 -0.64 0.93 3.43
CA TYR A 571 -1.20 -0.30 2.90
C TYR A 571 -0.58 -0.55 1.54
N THR A 572 0.61 -1.13 1.57
CA THR A 572 1.20 -1.79 0.40
C THR A 572 0.21 -2.81 -0.19
N THR A 573 0.47 -3.29 -1.41
CA THR A 573 -0.36 -4.26 -2.14
C THR A 573 -0.77 -5.50 -1.31
N SER A 574 -0.02 -5.84 -0.26
CA SER A 574 -0.26 -6.95 0.67
C SER A 574 -1.09 -6.59 1.92
N GLY A 575 -1.64 -5.37 2.02
CA GLY A 575 -2.48 -4.91 3.14
C GLY A 575 -3.93 -4.58 2.78
N SER A 576 -4.30 -4.57 1.50
CA SER A 576 -5.68 -4.18 1.11
C SER A 576 -6.70 -5.22 1.52
N ILE A 577 -7.86 -4.76 1.98
CA ILE A 577 -8.95 -5.64 2.40
C ILE A 577 -9.84 -5.89 1.19
N ILE A 578 -9.94 -7.14 0.77
CA ILE A 578 -10.76 -7.57 -0.37
C ILE A 578 -11.97 -8.36 0.12
N ASN A 579 -13.13 -8.05 -0.45
CA ASN A 579 -14.39 -8.73 -0.17
C ASN A 579 -15.17 -8.97 -1.48
N ILE A 580 -16.18 -9.83 -1.45
CA ILE A 580 -17.08 -10.10 -2.57
C ILE A 580 -18.51 -9.90 -2.08
N THR A 581 -19.27 -9.11 -2.81
CA THR A 581 -20.68 -8.83 -2.46
C THR A 581 -21.56 -10.07 -2.59
N ASP A 582 -22.54 -10.18 -1.70
CA ASP A 582 -23.52 -11.26 -1.71
C ASP A 582 -24.61 -11.10 -2.79
N SER A 583 -25.62 -11.97 -2.78
CA SER A 583 -26.75 -11.92 -3.72
C SER A 583 -27.57 -10.62 -3.70
N LYS A 584 -27.46 -9.81 -2.63
CA LYS A 584 -28.12 -8.51 -2.47
C LYS A 584 -27.19 -7.35 -2.75
N GLY A 585 -25.97 -7.62 -3.23
CA GLY A 585 -24.93 -6.63 -3.44
C GLY A 585 -24.32 -6.08 -2.15
N GLU A 586 -24.51 -6.76 -1.00
CA GLU A 586 -24.04 -6.32 0.30
C GLU A 586 -22.66 -6.90 0.64
N PHE A 587 -21.84 -6.14 1.37
CA PHE A 587 -20.57 -6.59 1.94
C PHE A 587 -20.40 -6.05 3.37
N THR A 588 -19.56 -6.69 4.17
CA THR A 588 -19.25 -6.24 5.54
C THR A 588 -17.78 -6.42 5.85
N ILE A 589 -17.16 -5.39 6.41
CA ILE A 589 -15.77 -5.39 6.83
C ILE A 589 -15.73 -4.96 8.30
N TYR A 590 -15.20 -5.83 9.16
CA TYR A 590 -15.06 -5.56 10.59
C TYR A 590 -13.68 -5.02 10.92
N GLY A 591 -13.57 -4.26 12.00
CA GLY A 591 -12.28 -3.88 12.58
C GLY A 591 -11.55 -2.82 11.80
N ILE A 592 -12.22 -1.70 11.53
CA ILE A 592 -11.64 -0.59 10.76
C ILE A 592 -11.47 0.63 11.67
N SER A 593 -10.35 1.33 11.52
CA SER A 593 -10.02 2.47 12.37
C SER A 593 -10.86 3.70 12.02
N PRO A 594 -11.68 4.26 12.93
CA PRO A 594 -12.31 5.54 12.73
C PRO A 594 -11.31 6.70 12.84
N SER A 595 -11.70 7.86 12.31
CA SER A 595 -10.92 9.10 12.47
C SER A 595 -10.92 9.55 13.92
N ALA A 596 -9.73 9.75 14.49
CA ALA A 596 -9.55 10.41 15.78
C ALA A 596 -9.54 11.94 15.54
N LEU A 597 -10.71 12.57 15.62
CA LEU A 597 -10.92 13.98 15.22
C LEU A 597 -10.39 15.01 16.23
N LEU A 598 -10.40 14.70 17.52
CA LEU A 598 -10.04 15.66 18.57
C LEU A 598 -8.58 15.54 19.01
N GLY A 599 -7.93 14.40 18.77
CA GLY A 599 -6.64 14.09 19.36
C GLY A 599 -6.70 14.03 20.88
N THR A 600 -5.55 14.08 21.54
CA THR A 600 -5.42 14.18 23.00
C THR A 600 -4.47 15.32 23.36
N GLU A 601 -4.33 15.66 24.64
CA GLU A 601 -3.34 16.65 25.11
C GLU A 601 -1.90 16.35 24.66
N TYR A 602 -1.59 15.09 24.31
CA TYR A 602 -0.24 14.63 23.98
C TYR A 602 -0.10 14.12 22.54
N LEU A 603 -1.20 14.00 21.77
CA LEU A 603 -1.21 13.42 20.43
C LEU A 603 -2.16 14.16 19.49
N PRO A 604 -1.76 14.49 18.26
CA PRO A 604 -2.62 15.18 17.31
C PRO A 604 -3.76 14.28 16.82
N SER A 605 -4.82 14.89 16.31
CA SER A 605 -5.87 14.20 15.58
C SER A 605 -5.29 13.42 14.39
N ILE A 606 -5.74 12.18 14.20
CA ILE A 606 -5.41 11.36 13.03
C ILE A 606 -6.67 11.22 12.21
N ARG A 607 -6.61 11.71 10.97
CA ARG A 607 -7.72 11.59 10.04
C ARG A 607 -7.48 10.40 9.13
N TYR A 608 -8.26 9.34 9.34
CA TYR A 608 -8.34 8.21 8.42
C TYR A 608 -9.47 8.47 7.41
N SER A 609 -9.11 8.54 6.15
CA SER A 609 -10.05 8.50 5.03
C SER A 609 -9.90 7.17 4.32
N TYR A 610 -10.98 6.60 3.84
CA TYR A 610 -10.99 5.32 3.14
C TYR A 610 -11.36 5.54 1.69
N ILE A 611 -10.66 4.85 0.79
CA ILE A 611 -11.05 4.73 -0.62
C ILE A 611 -11.64 3.35 -0.79
N ILE A 612 -12.83 3.28 -1.37
CA ILE A 612 -13.42 2.03 -1.83
C ILE A 612 -13.41 1.97 -3.35
N GLU A 613 -12.92 0.85 -3.86
CA GLU A 613 -12.96 0.51 -5.28
C GLU A 613 -13.77 -0.78 -5.42
N ALA A 614 -14.56 -0.90 -6.47
CA ALA A 614 -15.26 -2.13 -6.78
C ALA A 614 -15.29 -2.39 -8.29
N CYS A 615 -15.32 -3.67 -8.66
CA CYS A 615 -15.38 -4.07 -10.05
C CYS A 615 -16.16 -5.37 -10.28
N ILE A 616 -16.50 -5.59 -11.55
CA ILE A 616 -16.87 -6.89 -12.10
C ILE A 616 -15.90 -7.21 -13.23
N LEU A 617 -15.33 -8.41 -13.19
CA LEU A 617 -14.51 -8.95 -14.27
C LEU A 617 -15.38 -9.78 -15.21
N ASN A 618 -15.17 -9.67 -16.52
CA ASN A 618 -15.80 -10.52 -17.51
C ASN A 618 -15.06 -11.88 -17.64
N GLU A 619 -15.56 -12.75 -18.50
CA GLU A 619 -14.99 -14.08 -18.76
C GLU A 619 -13.53 -14.06 -19.28
N ARG A 620 -13.05 -12.91 -19.77
CA ARG A 620 -11.66 -12.70 -20.24
C ARG A 620 -10.75 -12.11 -19.16
N GLY A 621 -11.26 -11.88 -17.95
CA GLY A 621 -10.54 -11.21 -16.87
C GLY A 621 -10.46 -9.68 -17.01
N GLU A 622 -11.11 -9.10 -18.03
CA GLU A 622 -11.15 -7.65 -18.23
C GLU A 622 -12.25 -7.01 -17.36
N ILE A 623 -12.02 -5.77 -16.95
CA ILE A 623 -12.96 -5.01 -16.11
C ILE A 623 -14.14 -4.57 -16.98
N GLU A 624 -15.33 -5.11 -16.68
CA GLU A 624 -16.58 -4.74 -17.36
C GLU A 624 -17.35 -3.65 -16.60
N TYR A 625 -17.24 -3.65 -15.28
CA TYR A 625 -17.79 -2.61 -14.42
C TYR A 625 -16.72 -2.12 -13.46
N TYR A 626 -16.67 -0.81 -13.23
CA TYR A 626 -15.74 -0.18 -12.29
C TYR A 626 -16.40 0.97 -11.53
N SER A 627 -15.79 1.35 -10.40
CA SER A 627 -16.16 2.50 -9.57
C SER A 627 -16.41 3.77 -10.39
N ASP A 628 -17.60 4.35 -10.20
CA ASP A 628 -17.99 5.61 -10.81
C ASP A 628 -17.48 6.79 -9.97
N LEU A 629 -16.83 7.73 -10.64
CA LEU A 629 -16.38 9.04 -10.16
C LEU A 629 -17.20 10.18 -10.79
N GLY A 630 -18.16 9.85 -11.66
CA GLY A 630 -19.04 10.78 -12.34
C GLY A 630 -20.14 11.35 -11.45
N VAL A 631 -21.19 11.84 -12.10
CA VAL A 631 -22.30 12.57 -11.47
C VAL A 631 -23.09 11.70 -10.49
N HIS A 632 -23.14 10.38 -10.72
CA HIS A 632 -23.93 9.44 -9.92
C HIS A 632 -23.12 8.71 -8.85
N SER A 633 -21.83 9.03 -8.73
CA SER A 633 -20.91 8.47 -7.76
C SER A 633 -21.41 8.65 -6.32
N ARG A 634 -21.10 7.66 -5.47
CA ARG A 634 -21.39 7.69 -4.04
C ARG A 634 -20.27 7.01 -3.27
N ASP A 635 -19.97 7.59 -2.11
CA ASP A 635 -19.09 7.05 -1.07
C ASP A 635 -17.77 6.46 -1.60
N VAL A 636 -17.13 7.13 -2.56
CA VAL A 636 -15.84 6.69 -3.13
C VAL A 636 -14.71 6.93 -2.14
N VAL A 637 -14.71 8.12 -1.53
CA VAL A 637 -13.82 8.49 -0.42
C VAL A 637 -14.70 8.90 0.75
N PHE A 638 -14.50 8.29 1.91
CA PHE A 638 -15.30 8.55 3.10
C PHE A 638 -14.47 8.44 4.38
N GLU A 639 -14.97 9.01 5.46
CA GLU A 639 -14.41 8.85 6.81
C GLU A 639 -15.38 8.01 7.64
N ILE A 640 -14.86 7.26 8.60
CA ILE A 640 -15.69 6.49 9.54
C ILE A 640 -15.93 7.35 10.78
N ASN A 641 -17.20 7.71 11.00
CA ASN A 641 -17.61 8.67 12.03
C ASN A 641 -18.58 8.06 13.05
N ARG A 642 -18.71 6.73 13.05
CA ARG A 642 -19.60 5.95 13.92
C ARG A 642 -19.09 4.53 14.03
N GLU A 643 -19.68 3.79 14.96
CA GLU A 643 -19.41 2.36 15.17
C GLU A 643 -19.71 1.52 13.92
N GLU A 644 -20.87 1.71 13.30
CA GLU A 644 -21.22 1.07 12.03
C GLU A 644 -21.39 2.14 10.94
N GLU A 645 -20.48 2.17 9.96
CA GLU A 645 -20.53 3.08 8.82
C GLU A 645 -21.24 2.41 7.64
N MET A 646 -22.30 3.06 7.13
CA MET A 646 -23.07 2.58 5.99
C MET A 646 -22.55 3.20 4.70
N VAL A 647 -22.17 2.38 3.73
CA VAL A 647 -21.53 2.82 2.48
C VAL A 647 -22.32 2.33 1.27
N ASN A 648 -22.76 3.22 0.40
CA ASN A 648 -23.33 2.86 -0.89
C ASN A 648 -22.34 3.25 -1.99
N HIS A 649 -21.68 2.26 -2.58
CA HIS A 649 -20.70 2.50 -3.62
C HIS A 649 -21.28 2.21 -5.00
N VAL A 650 -21.03 3.09 -5.96
CA VAL A 650 -21.61 3.01 -7.31
C VAL A 650 -20.56 2.60 -8.31
N ILE A 651 -20.89 1.60 -9.13
CA ILE A 651 -20.11 1.20 -10.29
C ILE A 651 -20.92 1.44 -11.58
N PHE A 652 -20.22 1.50 -12.71
CA PHE A 652 -20.83 1.66 -14.02
C PHE A 652 -20.15 0.74 -15.04
N ARG A 653 -20.87 0.41 -16.12
CA ARG A 653 -20.29 -0.40 -17.21
C ARG A 653 -19.30 0.43 -18.00
N CYS A 654 -18.10 -0.09 -18.24
CA CYS A 654 -17.01 0.67 -18.82
C CYS A 654 -16.07 -0.18 -19.68
N GLY A 655 -15.24 0.50 -20.48
CA GLY A 655 -13.94 0.02 -20.90
C GLY A 655 -12.84 0.78 -20.17
N SER A 656 -11.58 0.38 -20.38
CA SER A 656 -10.44 1.10 -19.81
C SER A 656 -9.46 1.57 -20.88
N ILE A 657 -8.86 2.73 -20.65
CA ILE A 657 -7.73 3.27 -21.41
C ILE A 657 -6.55 3.36 -20.46
N ILE A 658 -5.44 2.74 -20.82
CA ILE A 658 -4.25 2.63 -19.98
C ILE A 658 -3.12 3.38 -20.67
N ALA A 659 -2.44 4.26 -19.92
CA ALA A 659 -1.17 4.80 -20.34
C ALA A 659 -0.09 4.55 -19.31
N TYR A 660 1.08 4.24 -19.84
CA TYR A 660 2.27 3.93 -19.09
C TYR A 660 3.23 5.12 -19.09
N SER A 661 4.13 5.12 -18.13
CA SER A 661 5.41 5.81 -18.22
C SER A 661 5.30 7.33 -18.29
N ILE A 662 4.39 7.88 -17.49
CA ILE A 662 4.38 9.33 -17.27
C ILE A 662 5.56 9.67 -16.36
N ILE A 663 6.43 10.54 -16.86
CA ILE A 663 7.58 11.09 -16.13
C ILE A 663 7.61 12.60 -16.28
N GLU A 664 8.38 13.29 -15.46
CA GLU A 664 8.71 14.71 -15.67
C GLU A 664 9.85 14.82 -16.71
N PRO A 665 9.59 15.22 -17.97
CA PRO A 665 10.61 15.19 -19.03
C PRO A 665 11.84 16.07 -18.75
N GLU A 666 11.74 17.10 -17.91
CA GLU A 666 12.86 17.99 -17.55
C GLU A 666 13.83 17.37 -16.55
N THR A 667 13.37 16.40 -15.75
CA THR A 667 14.14 15.84 -14.62
C THR A 667 14.23 14.31 -14.64
N LEU A 668 13.47 13.66 -15.54
CA LEU A 668 13.27 12.21 -15.62
C LEU A 668 12.80 11.59 -14.29
N SER A 669 12.13 12.38 -13.46
CA SER A 669 11.64 11.97 -12.14
C SER A 669 10.17 11.56 -12.19
N ILE A 670 9.74 10.85 -11.14
CA ILE A 670 8.34 10.46 -10.95
C ILE A 670 7.52 11.73 -10.71
N PRO A 671 6.41 11.94 -11.46
CA PRO A 671 5.66 13.18 -11.37
C PRO A 671 4.87 13.23 -10.07
N LYS A 672 4.90 14.38 -9.40
CA LYS A 672 4.04 14.65 -8.23
C LYS A 672 2.69 15.16 -8.72
N ILE A 673 1.74 14.26 -8.99
CA ILE A 673 0.42 14.66 -9.49
C ILE A 673 -0.28 15.61 -8.52
N PHE A 674 -0.61 16.79 -9.04
CA PHE A 674 -1.39 17.82 -8.35
C PHE A 674 -2.87 17.69 -8.68
N ARG A 675 -3.18 17.32 -9.92
CA ARG A 675 -4.56 17.18 -10.39
C ARG A 675 -4.63 16.21 -11.58
N LEU A 676 -5.65 15.36 -11.57
CA LEU A 676 -6.06 14.55 -12.72
C LEU A 676 -7.53 14.86 -13.01
N GLU A 677 -7.83 15.24 -14.24
CA GLU A 677 -9.19 15.52 -14.70
C GLU A 677 -9.49 14.68 -15.95
N VAL A 678 -10.65 14.03 -15.94
CA VAL A 678 -11.23 13.37 -17.12
C VAL A 678 -12.41 14.20 -17.57
N ARG A 679 -12.44 14.58 -18.83
CA ARG A 679 -13.47 15.44 -19.42
C ARG A 679 -14.11 14.73 -20.61
N ASP A 680 -15.38 15.01 -20.87
CA ASP A 680 -16.04 14.65 -22.11
C ASP A 680 -15.47 15.54 -23.23
N ALA A 681 -15.00 14.93 -24.32
CA ALA A 681 -14.29 15.64 -25.39
C ALA A 681 -15.19 16.57 -26.23
N LEU A 682 -16.51 16.36 -26.22
CA LEU A 682 -17.46 17.18 -26.98
C LEU A 682 -17.90 18.41 -26.18
N SER A 683 -18.07 18.25 -24.87
CA SER A 683 -18.57 19.32 -23.99
C SER A 683 -17.49 20.00 -23.15
N HIS A 684 -16.31 19.39 -23.03
CA HIS A 684 -15.22 19.76 -22.13
C HIS A 684 -15.61 19.81 -20.64
N MET A 685 -16.74 19.18 -20.28
CA MET A 685 -17.24 19.06 -18.91
C MET A 685 -16.92 17.69 -18.31
N THR A 686 -17.12 17.52 -17.01
CA THR A 686 -17.01 16.21 -16.35
C THR A 686 -18.01 15.22 -16.98
N PRO A 687 -17.58 14.00 -17.39
CA PRO A 687 -18.47 12.99 -17.93
C PRO A 687 -19.55 12.58 -16.92
N GLN A 688 -20.72 12.18 -17.43
CA GLN A 688 -21.80 11.65 -16.59
C GLN A 688 -21.35 10.41 -15.80
N PHE A 689 -20.56 9.54 -16.44
CA PHE A 689 -19.93 8.37 -15.84
C PHE A 689 -18.46 8.31 -16.28
N TYR A 690 -17.56 8.15 -15.32
CA TYR A 690 -16.16 7.86 -15.58
C TYR A 690 -15.52 7.26 -14.33
N GLY A 691 -14.40 6.58 -14.49
CA GLY A 691 -13.57 6.15 -13.37
C GLY A 691 -12.12 6.45 -13.67
N SER A 692 -11.28 6.49 -12.64
CA SER A 692 -9.84 6.59 -12.83
C SER A 692 -9.12 6.01 -11.64
N THR A 693 -7.96 5.40 -11.88
CA THR A 693 -7.03 5.01 -10.82
C THR A 693 -5.60 5.27 -11.29
N PHE A 694 -4.74 5.58 -10.34
CA PHE A 694 -3.43 6.13 -10.61
C PHE A 694 -2.40 5.54 -9.66
N TYR A 695 -1.23 5.27 -10.21
CA TYR A 695 -0.09 4.69 -9.50
C TYR A 695 1.06 5.70 -9.55
N SER A 696 1.41 6.41 -8.45
CA SER A 696 2.70 7.15 -8.46
C SER A 696 3.39 7.51 -7.15
N PHE A 697 2.88 7.22 -5.96
CA PHE A 697 3.41 7.91 -4.78
C PHE A 697 4.39 7.14 -3.88
N SER A 698 4.70 5.86 -4.15
CA SER A 698 5.67 5.12 -3.32
C SER A 698 6.50 4.02 -4.02
N GLU A 699 6.19 3.63 -5.25
CA GLU A 699 6.65 2.34 -5.81
C GLU A 699 7.32 2.44 -7.22
N GLY A 700 7.86 3.60 -7.59
CA GLY A 700 8.97 3.69 -8.55
C GLY A 700 8.65 4.04 -10.03
N TYR A 701 7.41 4.02 -10.50
CA TYR A 701 7.05 4.50 -11.85
C TYR A 701 5.57 4.79 -11.99
N SER A 702 5.16 5.70 -12.90
CA SER A 702 3.74 6.10 -12.97
C SER A 702 2.97 5.58 -14.17
N ALA A 703 1.83 4.97 -13.88
CA ALA A 703 0.86 4.49 -14.85
C ALA A 703 -0.54 4.88 -14.39
N PHE A 704 -1.44 5.09 -15.34
CA PHE A 704 -2.81 5.48 -15.04
C PHE A 704 -3.78 4.71 -15.89
N ILE A 705 -4.97 4.51 -15.34
CA ILE A 705 -6.09 3.88 -16.02
C ILE A 705 -7.29 4.80 -15.89
N VAL A 706 -7.91 5.14 -17.02
CA VAL A 706 -9.20 5.82 -17.06
C VAL A 706 -10.25 4.86 -17.57
N PHE A 707 -11.39 4.83 -16.90
CA PHE A 707 -12.54 4.03 -17.26
C PHE A 707 -13.62 4.95 -17.84
N SER A 708 -14.15 4.60 -19.01
CA SER A 708 -15.21 5.37 -19.65
C SER A 708 -16.13 4.48 -20.46
N ARG A 709 -17.31 5.02 -20.82
CA ARG A 709 -18.22 4.34 -21.73
C ARG A 709 -17.77 4.59 -23.19
N PRO A 710 -17.96 3.63 -24.11
CA PRO A 710 -17.56 3.80 -25.51
C PRO A 710 -18.24 4.96 -26.25
N ASP A 711 -19.46 5.30 -25.83
CA ASP A 711 -20.25 6.41 -26.38
C ASP A 711 -19.72 7.79 -25.94
N THR A 712 -18.92 7.83 -24.87
CA THR A 712 -18.42 9.06 -24.23
C THR A 712 -16.93 9.24 -24.56
N PRO A 713 -16.57 9.95 -25.64
CA PRO A 713 -15.17 10.24 -25.94
C PRO A 713 -14.60 11.14 -24.84
N ILE A 714 -13.41 10.84 -24.35
CA ILE A 714 -12.81 11.54 -23.21
C ILE A 714 -11.51 12.26 -23.56
N GLU A 715 -11.26 13.35 -22.85
CA GLU A 715 -9.98 14.04 -22.75
C GLU A 715 -9.40 13.82 -21.37
N ILE A 716 -8.08 13.72 -21.28
CA ILE A 716 -7.36 13.46 -20.03
C ILE A 716 -6.38 14.59 -19.81
N PHE A 717 -6.50 15.25 -18.66
CA PHE A 717 -5.66 16.36 -18.27
C PHE A 717 -4.98 16.08 -16.93
N ILE A 718 -3.66 16.10 -16.92
CA ILE A 718 -2.85 15.86 -15.72
C ILE A 718 -1.95 17.05 -15.48
N VAL A 719 -2.02 17.60 -14.27
CA VAL A 719 -1.15 18.65 -13.75
C VAL A 719 -0.28 18.03 -12.67
N SER A 720 1.02 18.23 -12.75
CA SER A 720 1.97 17.84 -11.72
C SER A 720 2.58 19.06 -11.04
N ARG A 721 3.22 18.88 -9.89
CA ARG A 721 4.09 19.90 -9.29
C ARG A 721 5.49 19.74 -9.84
N SER A 722 6.02 20.82 -10.42
CA SER A 722 7.40 20.89 -10.88
C SER A 722 8.35 20.40 -9.78
N PRO A 723 9.23 19.41 -10.05
CA PRO A 723 10.21 18.96 -9.06
C PRO A 723 11.18 20.07 -8.63
N LEU A 724 11.46 21.01 -9.55
CA LEU A 724 12.37 22.14 -9.32
C LEU A 724 11.73 23.30 -8.53
N THR A 725 10.53 23.76 -8.90
CA THR A 725 9.92 24.95 -8.31
C THR A 725 8.75 24.67 -7.36
N GLY A 726 8.20 23.45 -7.37
CA GLY A 726 7.00 23.06 -6.63
C GLY A 726 5.68 23.61 -7.20
N GLU A 727 5.75 24.44 -8.25
CA GLU A 727 4.58 25.04 -8.90
C GLU A 727 3.81 24.03 -9.75
N PRO A 728 2.46 24.10 -9.77
CA PRO A 728 1.66 23.28 -10.66
C PRO A 728 1.95 23.60 -12.13
N LYS A 729 2.27 22.57 -12.91
CA LYS A 729 2.51 22.65 -14.35
C LYS A 729 1.74 21.55 -15.08
N PRO A 730 1.15 21.86 -16.25
CA PRO A 730 0.59 20.83 -17.11
C PRO A 730 1.64 19.77 -17.45
N LEU A 731 1.25 18.51 -17.39
CA LEU A 731 2.11 17.37 -17.68
C LEU A 731 1.56 16.57 -18.86
N VAL A 732 0.29 16.14 -18.77
CA VAL A 732 -0.37 15.34 -19.80
C VAL A 732 -1.61 16.06 -20.31
N PHE A 733 -1.72 16.13 -21.64
CA PHE A 733 -2.96 16.39 -22.35
C PHE A 733 -3.14 15.27 -23.36
N LEU A 734 -4.23 14.52 -23.24
CA LEU A 734 -4.61 13.52 -24.23
C LEU A 734 -6.01 13.85 -24.71
N ASN A 735 -6.13 14.24 -25.97
CA ASN A 735 -7.41 14.64 -26.57
C ASN A 735 -7.60 14.09 -27.99
N ASN A 736 -6.61 13.36 -28.54
CA ASN A 736 -6.68 12.72 -29.85
C ASN A 736 -7.17 13.69 -30.95
N VAL A 737 -6.51 14.84 -31.08
CA VAL A 737 -6.84 15.89 -32.06
C VAL A 737 -8.30 16.34 -31.93
N SER A 738 -8.74 16.59 -30.69
CA SER A 738 -10.11 17.01 -30.35
C SER A 738 -11.21 15.99 -30.71
N ARG A 739 -10.86 14.74 -31.02
CA ARG A 739 -11.83 13.63 -31.21
C ARG A 739 -12.09 12.85 -29.93
N GLY A 740 -11.24 13.04 -28.92
CA GLY A 740 -11.24 12.29 -27.66
C GLY A 740 -10.76 10.85 -27.81
N LEU A 741 -10.38 10.25 -26.69
CA LEU A 741 -10.07 8.83 -26.56
C LEU A 741 -11.37 8.06 -26.30
N ARG A 742 -11.51 6.89 -26.91
CA ARG A 742 -12.68 6.01 -26.73
C ARG A 742 -12.24 4.67 -26.16
N ALA A 743 -12.96 4.22 -25.14
CA ALA A 743 -12.81 2.87 -24.61
C ALA A 743 -13.81 1.92 -25.27
N GLU A 744 -13.63 0.61 -25.10
CA GLU A 744 -14.58 -0.42 -25.51
C GLU A 744 -15.11 -1.17 -24.29
N TYR A 745 -16.41 -1.49 -24.24
CA TYR A 745 -16.99 -2.15 -23.07
C TYR A 745 -16.28 -3.45 -22.73
N GLY A 746 -15.86 -3.59 -21.47
CA GLY A 746 -15.18 -4.78 -20.99
C GLY A 746 -13.82 -5.02 -21.64
N ARG A 747 -13.18 -4.00 -22.21
CA ARG A 747 -11.87 -4.11 -22.88
C ARG A 747 -10.86 -3.10 -22.36
N SER A 748 -9.59 -3.49 -22.37
CA SER A 748 -8.45 -2.61 -22.13
C SER A 748 -7.83 -2.11 -23.42
N THR A 749 -7.83 -0.79 -23.61
CA THR A 749 -7.13 -0.10 -24.70
C THR A 749 -5.82 0.46 -24.17
N TYR A 750 -4.70 0.03 -24.76
CA TYR A 750 -3.37 0.46 -24.33
C TYR A 750 -2.84 1.57 -25.24
N LEU A 751 -2.41 2.69 -24.66
CA LEU A 751 -1.73 3.77 -25.38
C LEU A 751 -0.26 3.39 -25.62
N LYS A 752 0.00 2.87 -26.83
CA LYS A 752 1.36 2.56 -27.31
C LYS A 752 2.15 3.84 -27.47
N PHE A 753 3.43 3.82 -27.08
CA PHE A 753 4.31 4.98 -27.19
C PHE A 753 3.70 6.24 -26.59
N SER A 754 3.13 6.12 -25.37
CA SER A 754 2.44 7.20 -24.66
C SER A 754 3.22 8.52 -24.66
N PHE A 755 4.55 8.47 -24.52
CA PHE A 755 5.41 9.65 -24.58
C PHE A 755 5.35 10.42 -25.92
N ILE A 756 5.20 9.72 -27.07
CA ILE A 756 5.01 10.35 -28.38
C ILE A 756 3.63 10.99 -28.44
N GLN A 757 2.59 10.23 -28.06
CA GLN A 757 1.20 10.72 -28.09
C GLN A 757 1.01 11.96 -27.21
N ILE A 758 1.59 11.98 -26.01
CA ILE A 758 1.50 13.13 -25.09
C ILE A 758 2.19 14.36 -25.71
N ALA A 759 3.39 14.19 -26.25
CA ALA A 759 4.12 15.27 -26.91
C ALA A 759 3.38 15.81 -28.13
N GLU A 760 2.74 14.93 -28.91
CA GLU A 760 1.94 15.27 -30.09
C GLU A 760 0.68 16.04 -29.76
N ASP A 761 -0.12 15.55 -28.79
CA ASP A 761 -1.34 16.23 -28.40
C ASP A 761 -1.04 17.62 -27.81
N LEU A 762 0.05 17.74 -27.04
CA LEU A 762 0.51 19.05 -26.55
C LEU A 762 1.02 19.95 -27.67
N TYR A 763 1.77 19.41 -28.64
CA TYR A 763 2.20 20.15 -29.84
C TYR A 763 0.99 20.69 -30.63
N ASN A 764 -0.02 19.85 -30.84
CA ASN A 764 -1.24 20.23 -31.58
C ASN A 764 -1.96 21.39 -30.88
N ILE A 765 -2.13 21.32 -29.54
CA ILE A 765 -2.72 22.40 -28.75
C ILE A 765 -1.90 23.70 -28.88
N CYS A 766 -0.57 23.61 -28.77
CA CYS A 766 0.31 24.76 -28.90
C CYS A 766 0.26 25.37 -30.30
N SER A 767 0.25 24.53 -31.34
CA SER A 767 0.19 24.95 -32.73
C SER A 767 -1.13 25.66 -33.04
N GLU A 768 -2.26 25.12 -32.59
CA GLU A 768 -3.58 25.72 -32.78
C GLU A 768 -3.68 27.07 -32.04
N ARG A 769 -3.26 27.14 -30.77
CA ARG A 769 -3.24 28.41 -30.02
C ARG A 769 -2.34 29.46 -30.66
N TYR A 770 -1.14 29.07 -31.10
CA TYR A 770 -0.25 30.00 -31.78
C TYR A 770 -0.82 30.47 -33.12
N SER A 771 -1.51 29.61 -33.87
CA SER A 771 -2.16 30.00 -35.12
C SER A 771 -3.21 31.09 -34.93
N MET A 772 -3.93 31.09 -33.78
CA MET A 772 -4.86 32.16 -33.42
C MET A 772 -4.12 33.48 -33.19
N PHE A 773 -3.04 33.47 -32.41
CA PHE A 773 -2.22 34.68 -32.19
C PHE A 773 -1.61 35.20 -33.49
N TYR A 774 -1.09 34.30 -34.32
CA TYR A 774 -0.52 34.63 -35.62
C TYR A 774 -1.56 35.29 -36.54
N SER A 775 -2.79 34.79 -36.56
CA SER A 775 -3.89 35.38 -37.35
C SER A 775 -4.26 36.79 -36.90
N GLN A 776 -3.95 37.15 -35.65
CA GLN A 776 -4.14 38.48 -35.06
C GLN A 776 -2.88 39.35 -35.14
N GLY A 777 -1.85 38.92 -35.89
CA GLY A 777 -0.60 39.66 -36.07
C GLY A 777 0.37 39.59 -34.89
N ILE A 778 0.11 38.74 -33.90
CA ILE A 778 0.98 38.55 -32.74
C ILE A 778 1.97 37.43 -33.06
N ARG A 779 3.24 37.79 -33.25
CA ARG A 779 4.29 36.87 -33.69
C ARG A 779 5.39 36.71 -32.64
N ASN A 780 5.79 35.47 -32.38
CA ASN A 780 6.94 35.14 -31.53
C ASN A 780 7.87 34.15 -32.25
N LEU A 781 9.03 34.63 -32.69
CA LEU A 781 9.99 33.83 -33.49
C LEU A 781 10.51 32.61 -32.72
N GLU A 782 10.74 32.75 -31.42
CA GLU A 782 11.21 31.63 -30.58
C GLU A 782 10.14 30.54 -30.46
N VAL A 783 8.85 30.91 -30.42
CA VAL A 783 7.76 29.93 -30.44
C VAL A 783 7.70 29.21 -31.79
N GLU A 784 7.88 29.92 -32.90
CA GLU A 784 7.93 29.30 -34.24
C GLU A 784 9.08 28.30 -34.38
N ASP A 785 10.29 28.68 -33.95
CA ASP A 785 11.47 27.81 -34.00
C ASP A 785 11.29 26.57 -33.12
N ASN A 786 10.71 26.74 -31.93
CA ASN A 786 10.41 25.62 -31.03
C ASN A 786 9.34 24.69 -31.61
N LEU A 787 8.25 25.23 -32.18
CA LEU A 787 7.20 24.42 -32.83
C LEU A 787 7.76 23.61 -34.02
N ASN A 788 8.65 24.20 -34.82
CA ASN A 788 9.33 23.49 -35.91
C ASN A 788 10.24 22.38 -35.38
N SER A 789 10.99 22.65 -34.32
CA SER A 789 11.87 21.67 -33.66
C SER A 789 11.10 20.50 -33.06
N ILE A 790 9.99 20.78 -32.37
CA ILE A 790 9.09 19.76 -31.81
C ILE A 790 8.60 18.83 -32.92
N ARG A 791 8.09 19.38 -34.03
CA ARG A 791 7.62 18.58 -35.16
C ARG A 791 8.72 17.69 -35.73
N LEU A 792 9.92 18.24 -35.93
CA LEU A 792 11.07 17.47 -36.43
C LEU A 792 11.45 16.31 -35.49
N TYR A 793 11.44 16.54 -34.18
CA TYR A 793 11.73 15.49 -33.20
C TYR A 793 10.66 14.41 -33.19
N LEU A 794 9.38 14.77 -33.30
CA LEU A 794 8.28 13.81 -33.37
C LEU A 794 8.35 12.93 -34.63
N ASP A 795 8.59 13.54 -35.80
CA ASP A 795 8.73 12.81 -37.06
C ASP A 795 9.89 11.80 -36.99
N LYS A 796 11.06 12.23 -36.49
CA LYS A 796 12.21 11.34 -36.27
C LYS A 796 11.93 10.27 -35.21
N ALA A 797 11.22 10.61 -34.13
CA ALA A 797 10.88 9.64 -33.09
C ALA A 797 10.03 8.49 -33.66
N ARG A 798 9.06 8.80 -34.54
CA ARG A 798 8.24 7.79 -35.23
C ARG A 798 9.05 6.93 -36.20
N GLU A 799 9.97 7.54 -36.95
CA GLU A 799 10.89 6.80 -37.81
C GLU A 799 11.70 5.78 -36.99
N LYS A 800 12.22 6.20 -35.84
CA LYS A 800 12.96 5.33 -34.92
C LYS A 800 12.11 4.21 -34.33
N VAL A 801 10.83 4.44 -34.04
CA VAL A 801 9.89 3.36 -33.66
C VAL A 801 9.75 2.34 -34.77
N ALA A 802 9.58 2.79 -36.03
CA ALA A 802 9.41 1.89 -37.18
C ALA A 802 10.65 1.01 -37.42
N LEU A 803 11.83 1.48 -37.03
CA LEU A 803 13.10 0.75 -37.07
C LEU A 803 13.38 -0.09 -35.82
N ASN A 804 12.47 -0.10 -34.82
CA ASN A 804 12.66 -0.70 -33.50
C ASN A 804 13.91 -0.17 -32.75
N GLU A 805 14.23 1.10 -32.95
CA GLU A 805 15.30 1.85 -32.26
C GLU A 805 14.71 2.68 -31.11
N TYR A 806 14.14 1.98 -30.12
CA TYR A 806 13.27 2.58 -29.09
C TYR A 806 13.97 3.59 -28.18
N THR A 807 15.23 3.36 -27.81
CA THR A 807 16.01 4.30 -26.97
C THR A 807 16.12 5.67 -27.63
N GLN A 808 16.44 5.71 -28.92
CA GLN A 808 16.57 6.96 -29.67
C GLN A 808 15.21 7.64 -29.87
N SER A 809 14.16 6.84 -30.12
CA SER A 809 12.79 7.34 -30.22
C SER A 809 12.34 8.02 -28.92
N MET A 810 12.58 7.38 -27.77
CA MET A 810 12.20 7.92 -26.47
C MET A 810 12.94 9.21 -26.14
N ILE A 811 14.25 9.30 -26.43
CA ILE A 811 15.03 10.54 -26.24
C ILE A 811 14.42 11.68 -27.06
N LEU A 812 14.19 11.47 -28.35
CA LEU A 812 13.62 12.49 -29.25
C LEU A 812 12.24 12.95 -28.79
N ALA A 813 11.40 12.02 -28.36
CA ALA A 813 10.05 12.33 -27.91
C ALA A 813 10.02 13.05 -26.55
N LEU A 814 10.94 12.72 -25.63
CA LEU A 814 11.09 13.45 -24.37
C LEU A 814 11.54 14.90 -24.59
N GLU A 815 12.45 15.14 -25.54
CA GLU A 815 12.84 16.50 -25.94
C GLU A 815 11.67 17.26 -26.58
N ALA A 816 10.91 16.60 -27.45
CA ALA A 816 9.68 17.17 -28.02
C ALA A 816 8.66 17.54 -26.93
N TRP A 817 8.44 16.64 -25.96
CA TRP A 817 7.51 16.86 -24.85
C TRP A 817 7.95 18.04 -23.99
N LYS A 818 9.22 18.08 -23.59
CA LYS A 818 9.79 19.19 -22.81
C LYS A 818 9.57 20.54 -23.51
N LEU A 819 9.98 20.65 -24.77
CA LEU A 819 9.81 21.88 -25.55
C LEU A 819 8.33 22.26 -25.71
N ALA A 820 7.44 21.28 -25.93
CA ALA A 820 6.01 21.53 -26.03
C ALA A 820 5.42 22.11 -24.73
N ARG A 821 5.91 21.68 -23.56
CA ARG A 821 5.52 22.26 -22.26
C ARG A 821 6.00 23.70 -22.10
N GLU A 822 7.24 23.98 -22.50
CA GLU A 822 7.80 25.34 -22.45
C GLU A 822 6.99 26.30 -23.35
N VAL A 823 6.70 25.88 -24.59
CA VAL A 823 5.85 26.63 -25.52
C VAL A 823 4.44 26.83 -24.95
N TYR A 824 3.84 25.80 -24.35
CA TYR A 824 2.51 25.90 -23.76
C TYR A 824 2.46 26.99 -22.67
N VAL A 825 3.43 26.98 -21.76
CA VAL A 825 3.51 27.95 -20.66
C VAL A 825 3.71 29.36 -21.21
N LYS A 826 4.57 29.51 -22.23
CA LYS A 826 4.83 30.81 -22.87
C LYS A 826 3.56 31.38 -23.52
N LEU A 827 2.87 30.58 -24.33
CA LEU A 827 1.61 30.98 -24.97
C LEU A 827 0.52 31.34 -23.95
N TYR A 828 0.48 30.63 -22.81
CA TYR A 828 -0.44 30.94 -21.72
C TYR A 828 -0.17 32.33 -21.12
N TYR A 829 1.09 32.65 -20.82
CA TYR A 829 1.46 33.96 -20.28
C TYR A 829 1.31 35.09 -21.30
N GLU A 830 1.60 34.86 -22.58
CA GLU A 830 1.32 35.83 -23.65
C GLU A 830 -0.18 36.15 -23.73
N GLY A 831 -1.03 35.13 -23.76
CA GLY A 831 -2.48 35.31 -23.76
C GLY A 831 -3.03 35.99 -22.49
N LEU A 832 -2.40 35.79 -21.33
CA LEU A 832 -2.73 36.53 -20.11
C LEU A 832 -2.29 37.99 -20.22
N ASN A 833 -1.05 38.25 -20.63
CA ASN A 833 -0.51 39.61 -20.75
C ASN A 833 -1.32 40.46 -21.71
N ILE A 834 -1.75 39.89 -22.84
CA ILE A 834 -2.65 40.56 -23.80
C ILE A 834 -3.97 40.92 -23.12
N ARG A 835 -4.63 39.97 -22.44
CA ARG A 835 -5.90 40.22 -21.74
C ARG A 835 -5.76 41.25 -20.63
N PHE A 836 -4.71 41.18 -19.82
CA PHE A 836 -4.45 42.14 -18.75
C PHE A 836 -4.18 43.54 -19.30
N SER A 837 -3.42 43.64 -20.40
CA SER A 837 -3.13 44.93 -21.04
C SER A 837 -4.40 45.58 -21.55
N ILE A 838 -5.30 44.80 -22.17
CA ILE A 838 -6.61 45.26 -22.64
C ILE A 838 -7.45 45.77 -21.46
N ILE A 839 -7.60 44.98 -20.40
CA ILE A 839 -8.37 45.37 -19.20
C ILE A 839 -7.79 46.65 -18.58
N PHE A 840 -6.47 46.75 -18.48
CA PHE A 840 -5.78 47.92 -17.94
C PHE A 840 -6.08 49.18 -18.78
N VAL A 841 -5.98 49.11 -20.11
CA VAL A 841 -6.33 50.22 -21.01
C VAL A 841 -7.79 50.65 -20.84
N PHE A 842 -8.73 49.69 -20.73
CA PHE A 842 -10.15 50.00 -20.51
C PHE A 842 -10.41 50.70 -19.17
N ILE A 843 -9.73 50.30 -18.09
CA ILE A 843 -9.83 50.97 -16.80
C ILE A 843 -9.30 52.40 -16.89
N LEU A 844 -8.17 52.59 -17.59
CA LEU A 844 -7.52 53.89 -17.76
C LEU A 844 -8.35 54.84 -18.66
N LEU A 845 -9.15 54.28 -19.56
CA LEU A 845 -10.08 55.03 -20.41
C LEU A 845 -11.13 55.79 -19.60
N ILE A 846 -11.62 55.24 -18.48
CA ILE A 846 -12.71 55.84 -17.68
C ILE A 846 -12.36 57.27 -17.21
N PRO A 847 -11.25 57.51 -16.48
CA PRO A 847 -10.87 58.87 -16.11
C PRO A 847 -10.48 59.70 -17.33
N PHE A 848 -9.87 59.12 -18.37
CA PHE A 848 -9.51 59.86 -19.58
C PHE A 848 -10.72 60.41 -20.31
N ILE A 849 -11.77 59.61 -20.51
CA ILE A 849 -13.03 60.05 -21.13
C ILE A 849 -13.60 61.24 -20.35
N TYR A 850 -13.59 61.15 -19.01
CA TYR A 850 -14.05 62.23 -18.15
C TYR A 850 -13.19 63.50 -18.31
N PHE A 851 -11.87 63.39 -18.23
CA PHE A 851 -10.98 64.54 -18.40
C PHE A 851 -11.03 65.12 -19.81
N PHE A 852 -11.20 64.29 -20.83
CA PHE A 852 -11.29 64.71 -22.23
C PHE A 852 -12.60 65.45 -22.50
N GLU A 853 -13.71 65.00 -21.91
CA GLU A 853 -14.96 65.77 -21.90
C GLU A 853 -14.78 67.12 -21.19
N ARG A 854 -14.15 67.14 -20.02
CA ARG A 854 -13.84 68.37 -19.29
C ARG A 854 -12.89 69.29 -20.02
N LEU A 855 -12.00 68.77 -20.86
CA LEU A 855 -11.05 69.58 -21.63
C LEU A 855 -11.70 70.20 -22.87
N LEU A 856 -12.53 69.44 -23.60
CA LEU A 856 -13.08 69.88 -24.88
C LEU A 856 -14.39 70.64 -24.77
N PHE A 857 -15.28 70.22 -23.87
CA PHE A 857 -16.67 70.67 -23.87
C PHE A 857 -17.08 71.42 -22.61
N MET A 858 -16.56 71.00 -21.43
CA MET A 858 -16.91 71.59 -20.13
C MET A 858 -18.43 71.69 -19.89
N TYR A 859 -19.22 70.68 -20.28
CA TYR A 859 -20.68 70.81 -20.17
C TYR A 859 -21.13 70.90 -18.69
N PRO A 860 -21.95 71.89 -18.34
CA PRO A 860 -22.47 72.04 -16.97
C PRO A 860 -23.71 71.17 -16.70
N ASP A 861 -24.43 70.77 -17.76
CA ASP A 861 -25.60 69.88 -17.67
C ASP A 861 -25.19 68.41 -17.69
N ILE A 862 -25.64 67.65 -16.69
CA ILE A 862 -25.29 66.25 -16.50
C ILE A 862 -25.70 65.40 -17.72
N LYS A 863 -26.86 65.65 -18.33
CA LYS A 863 -27.32 64.85 -19.49
C LYS A 863 -26.40 65.03 -20.69
N ARG A 864 -26.02 66.27 -20.99
CA ARG A 864 -25.06 66.58 -22.07
C ARG A 864 -23.67 66.04 -21.78
N GLN A 865 -23.22 66.13 -20.53
CA GLN A 865 -21.94 65.54 -20.12
C GLN A 865 -21.94 64.02 -20.30
N THR A 866 -22.96 63.32 -19.82
CA THR A 866 -23.06 61.86 -19.98
C THR A 866 -23.11 61.47 -21.46
N LEU A 867 -23.88 62.18 -22.29
CA LEU A 867 -23.95 61.92 -23.73
C LEU A 867 -22.60 62.13 -24.42
N ALA A 868 -21.87 63.19 -24.06
CA ALA A 868 -20.53 63.48 -24.57
C ALA A 868 -19.54 62.38 -24.16
N MET A 869 -19.54 61.97 -22.89
CA MET A 869 -18.70 60.87 -22.40
C MET A 869 -19.00 59.55 -23.11
N VAL A 870 -20.27 59.19 -23.31
CA VAL A 870 -20.66 57.98 -24.05
C VAL A 870 -20.21 58.06 -25.51
N SER A 871 -20.37 59.21 -26.16
CA SER A 871 -19.94 59.41 -27.55
C SER A 871 -18.42 59.31 -27.69
N ILE A 872 -17.66 59.95 -26.80
CA ILE A 872 -16.19 59.82 -26.74
C ILE A 872 -15.80 58.35 -26.50
N SER A 873 -16.48 57.66 -25.58
CA SER A 873 -16.23 56.25 -25.30
C SER A 873 -16.42 55.39 -26.53
N ILE A 874 -17.54 55.55 -27.25
CA ILE A 874 -17.83 54.79 -28.49
C ILE A 874 -16.75 55.05 -29.54
N VAL A 875 -16.38 56.32 -29.75
CA VAL A 875 -15.35 56.67 -30.74
C VAL A 875 -14.00 56.03 -30.39
N ILE A 876 -13.57 56.12 -29.13
CA ILE A 876 -12.28 55.54 -28.69
C ILE A 876 -12.34 54.01 -28.76
N VAL A 877 -13.44 53.38 -28.35
CA VAL A 877 -13.60 51.92 -28.42
C VAL A 877 -13.58 51.44 -29.88
N VAL A 878 -14.28 52.12 -30.78
CA VAL A 878 -14.25 51.80 -32.22
C VAL A 878 -12.85 52.00 -32.79
N PHE A 879 -12.16 53.06 -32.40
CA PHE A 879 -10.78 53.30 -32.81
C PHE A 879 -9.83 52.19 -32.31
N LEU A 880 -9.95 51.79 -31.04
CA LEU A 880 -9.17 50.69 -30.46
C LEU A 880 -9.48 49.36 -31.14
N TYR A 881 -10.74 49.08 -31.43
CA TYR A 881 -11.15 47.88 -32.17
C TYR A 881 -10.57 47.85 -33.59
N LEU A 882 -10.50 48.99 -34.27
CA LEU A 882 -9.91 49.07 -35.62
C LEU A 882 -8.38 48.98 -35.61
N MET A 883 -7.73 49.52 -34.58
CA MET A 883 -6.27 49.50 -34.43
C MET A 883 -5.76 48.19 -33.85
N HIS A 884 -6.56 47.53 -33.03
CA HIS A 884 -6.20 46.33 -32.27
C HIS A 884 -7.42 45.37 -32.15
N PRO A 885 -7.90 44.80 -33.27
CA PRO A 885 -9.01 43.84 -33.28
C PRO A 885 -8.64 42.54 -32.56
#